data_AF-A0A059DX75-F1
#
_entry.id   AF-A0A059DX75-F1
#
_cell.length_a   1.000
_cell.length_b   1.000
_cell.length_c   1.000
_cell.angle_alpha   90.00
_cell.angle_beta   90.00
_cell.angle_gamma   90.00
#
_symmetry.space_group_name_H-M   'P 1'
#
loop_
_entity.id
_entity.type
_entity.pdbx_description
1 polymer ?
#
loop_
_entity_poly.entity_id
_entity_poly.type
_entity_poly.pdbx_seq_one_letter_code
_entity_poly.pdbx_strand_id
1 'polypeptide(L)'
;MVTWGGAQEAADGGIDVSVKDAGKLLKPNFVPRSTTGYQVKKHSMGKSACTKEMQSKGKVKQVIENIANQHGAYIIVSGKDDCSEKMLADRLTGMKAAIDALANKKNLKLDFYGRDRIITWLRSHPGVSLWARHRLGKPLSGWRPFERWAATPAELEDEFLVDDHPCVLFANLASKASQPLLDGIKLARDRLKPAGSAVRITGLSGVGKTRFAQALFEEGVGEGHLPSSNAIYADLGDDLTPSASELVAHLIANDSSAYLVLDNCPPDVHRLLQKKVAASGTKLRLLTIEYDISDDKPEETEVIHLEPSSEQTVSKLVQKRFPGLGRVNADKIAEFSGGNARVAIALSSRVDADETLSKFSDEELFNRLFSQRKGPSESLLESAEVLSLVYSFNVSPDEYNDELSALGRISGLDRRTLHRDQAELLRRQLSQQRGDWRAVLPHALANRVAKRALENLPLDDINAELFKQCNVRLFKSCAHRIGYLHDFQPARNLADSWVASGAPLHDIASCDAELLTCLDYIAPVFPETVLTALETATKTAGFASRSNPHFNLFVRLLCHLAYEDDQFDRAIEVLLRFAETEEKGENNNSIVGQMKHLFSLYLSGTEASPLRRQEFVAKLLKSPIPRHHEIASDLLHAALEVSHWSSFATFGFGARKRGSGWQPKTRQERIDWYVGFVGLLQRSLESNKLHEAKWAKEMLAPNFRSLWTLAGCFDVLEEIVRAHAEGGAWPEIWMSIKSTLYFDGEKHEASLLERLKELEKVSAPNDPYSEIEAYALSNTWDHAELKDGIFSESQKKLGDKIISLGELACADPKYLEQMGERLWGRHFDALWYFGKGVARGSSKRGETFEFLVGQLEKSQLDQIYPVLLQGYIHEVHDGDANQARQLQERILEVPKLKAHFVNLLSSVPIAPWGAKKLIDLAKAGELAAWQYTHISLGRKHEAITDDDLSELLSALLEADGGVAVVFQILEMRFFIDQNSDYVPTEVLLAVGRKAITKMAAMRRDEIGQFRSLGFGRVADRCLIASAPSDEVTVIVKLLCDGIQNYRLYGFEMGECLSPLIKNFPELVLDRVFSHGDRDDNEDLLSHSLFRDLSYESRGAQLNDASVDRLIAWCKGDQTLLGKIAKSVRTYSTAEAGEGPSSNPKRVVLSDHIMALLNVVEDKSSVVDIIAANTWPSGWSGSLADILERRAEAFAALMEHSSEEVCQLAKTKLRIIEQSIRINRAQEIEQSSRREQRFE
;
A
#
# COMPACT_ATOMS: atom_id res chain seq x y z
N MET A 1 -39.07 -3.27 -19.00
CA MET A 1 -38.69 -1.88 -19.36
C MET A 1 -39.93 -1.04 -19.64
N VAL A 2 -40.05 0.17 -19.05
CA VAL A 2 -41.15 1.11 -19.30
C VAL A 2 -40.59 2.36 -20.00
N THR A 3 -41.18 2.78 -21.10
CA THR A 3 -40.77 3.97 -21.86
C THR A 3 -41.98 4.88 -22.12
N TRP A 4 -41.79 6.19 -22.05
CA TRP A 4 -42.84 7.17 -22.37
C TRP A 4 -42.28 8.25 -23.31
N GLY A 5 -43.12 8.74 -24.24
CA GLY A 5 -42.75 9.73 -25.26
C GLY A 5 -42.69 11.17 -24.74
N GLY A 6 -42.15 12.09 -25.56
CA GLY A 6 -42.00 13.54 -25.28
C GLY A 6 -43.33 14.30 -25.14
N ALA A 7 -43.33 15.63 -25.35
CA ALA A 7 -44.52 16.48 -25.17
C ALA A 7 -45.79 15.81 -25.72
N GLN A 8 -46.87 15.71 -24.91
CA GLN A 8 -48.10 14.92 -25.18
C GLN A 8 -48.83 15.28 -26.49
N GLU A 9 -48.37 16.29 -27.23
CA GLU A 9 -48.90 16.73 -28.52
C GLU A 9 -47.98 16.38 -29.72
N ALA A 10 -46.83 15.74 -29.47
CA ALA A 10 -45.92 15.27 -30.52
C ALA A 10 -46.46 14.00 -31.20
N ALA A 11 -46.15 13.81 -32.49
CA ALA A 11 -46.61 12.65 -33.25
C ALA A 11 -45.90 11.36 -32.78
N ASP A 12 -46.57 10.60 -31.92
CA ASP A 12 -46.06 9.43 -31.18
C ASP A 12 -46.32 8.07 -31.86
N GLY A 13 -46.91 8.07 -33.06
CA GLY A 13 -47.26 6.84 -33.78
C GLY A 13 -48.38 6.01 -33.13
N GLY A 14 -49.04 6.53 -32.08
CA GLY A 14 -50.17 5.88 -31.40
C GLY A 14 -49.82 5.03 -30.17
N ILE A 15 -48.70 5.31 -29.49
CA ILE A 15 -48.45 4.92 -28.09
C ILE A 15 -47.78 6.08 -27.33
N ASP A 16 -48.37 6.49 -26.22
CA ASP A 16 -47.78 7.45 -25.28
C ASP A 16 -46.85 6.78 -24.25
N VAL A 17 -47.25 5.61 -23.74
CA VAL A 17 -46.49 4.84 -22.73
C VAL A 17 -46.43 3.37 -23.14
N SER A 18 -45.24 2.80 -23.19
CA SER A 18 -45.01 1.39 -23.53
C SER A 18 -44.37 0.65 -22.37
N VAL A 19 -44.91 -0.52 -22.05
CA VAL A 19 -44.31 -1.52 -21.17
C VAL A 19 -43.86 -2.68 -22.05
N LYS A 20 -42.57 -3.05 -22.01
CA LYS A 20 -41.99 -4.18 -22.74
C LYS A 20 -41.27 -5.10 -21.78
N ASP A 21 -41.38 -6.41 -22.01
CA ASP A 21 -40.70 -7.46 -21.24
C ASP A 21 -40.86 -7.31 -19.71
N ALA A 22 -42.05 -6.91 -19.25
CA ALA A 22 -42.36 -7.12 -17.84
C ALA A 22 -42.40 -8.64 -17.60
N GLY A 23 -41.61 -9.16 -16.65
CA GLY A 23 -41.56 -10.60 -16.32
C GLY A 23 -42.94 -11.18 -15.94
N LYS A 24 -42.98 -12.39 -15.36
CA LYS A 24 -44.25 -13.05 -15.02
C LYS A 24 -45.10 -12.20 -14.07
N LEU A 25 -46.15 -11.56 -14.59
CA LEU A 25 -47.05 -10.69 -13.82
C LEU A 25 -47.90 -11.54 -12.86
N LEU A 26 -47.63 -11.43 -11.56
CA LEU A 26 -48.31 -12.22 -10.52
C LEU A 26 -49.82 -11.92 -10.40
N LYS A 27 -50.23 -10.67 -10.68
CA LYS A 27 -51.64 -10.23 -10.70
C LYS A 27 -51.87 -9.23 -11.86
N PRO A 28 -52.19 -9.71 -13.08
CA PRO A 28 -52.41 -8.85 -14.24
C PRO A 28 -53.72 -8.07 -14.08
N ASN A 29 -53.64 -6.87 -13.50
CA ASN A 29 -54.76 -5.93 -13.33
C ASN A 29 -54.62 -4.76 -14.31
N PHE A 30 -54.09 -3.62 -13.85
CA PHE A 30 -53.93 -2.41 -14.68
C PHE A 30 -52.88 -2.57 -15.78
N VAL A 31 -51.88 -3.43 -15.60
CA VAL A 31 -50.97 -3.90 -16.66
C VAL A 31 -51.33 -5.36 -16.95
N PRO A 32 -52.08 -5.65 -18.02
CA PRO A 32 -52.65 -6.99 -18.21
C PRO A 32 -51.73 -7.98 -18.95
N ARG A 33 -50.66 -7.50 -19.62
CA ARG A 33 -49.69 -8.32 -20.39
C ARG A 33 -48.26 -7.79 -20.25
N SER A 34 -47.27 -8.64 -20.45
CA SER A 34 -45.82 -8.32 -20.39
C SER A 34 -45.40 -7.23 -21.38
N THR A 35 -46.05 -7.23 -22.55
CA THR A 35 -46.01 -6.13 -23.52
C THR A 35 -47.35 -5.40 -23.49
N THR A 36 -47.38 -4.16 -23.02
CA THR A 36 -48.61 -3.34 -22.96
C THR A 36 -48.32 -1.92 -23.45
N GLY A 37 -49.07 -1.45 -24.46
CA GLY A 37 -49.07 -0.06 -24.91
C GLY A 37 -50.27 0.70 -24.37
N TYR A 38 -50.04 1.92 -23.87
CA TYR A 38 -51.06 2.86 -23.45
C TYR A 38 -51.07 4.08 -24.37
N GLN A 39 -52.25 4.45 -24.85
CA GLN A 39 -52.51 5.75 -25.46
C GLN A 39 -53.35 6.59 -24.51
N VAL A 40 -52.85 7.76 -24.12
CA VAL A 40 -53.48 8.69 -23.19
C VAL A 40 -54.11 9.85 -23.94
N LYS A 41 -55.41 10.08 -23.73
CA LYS A 41 -56.16 11.19 -24.34
C LYS A 41 -56.76 12.12 -23.29
N LYS A 42 -56.61 13.42 -23.51
CA LYS A 42 -57.16 14.49 -22.65
C LYS A 42 -58.66 14.74 -22.85
N HIS A 43 -59.25 14.24 -23.94
CA HIS A 43 -60.66 14.42 -24.29
C HIS A 43 -61.45 13.11 -24.21
N SER A 44 -62.78 13.22 -24.14
CA SER A 44 -63.68 12.07 -24.11
C SER A 44 -63.58 11.26 -25.41
N MET A 45 -63.46 9.94 -25.29
CA MET A 45 -63.23 9.04 -26.40
C MET A 45 -64.48 8.22 -26.66
N GLY A 46 -65.32 8.68 -27.61
CA GLY A 46 -66.46 7.95 -28.19
C GLY A 46 -66.11 6.60 -28.82
N LYS A 47 -67.11 5.73 -29.07
CA LYS A 47 -66.93 4.49 -29.87
C LYS A 47 -66.21 4.76 -31.20
N SER A 48 -66.69 5.77 -31.95
CA SER A 48 -66.09 6.18 -33.23
C SER A 48 -64.71 6.83 -33.06
N ALA A 49 -64.47 7.53 -31.95
CA ALA A 49 -63.17 8.13 -31.65
C ALA A 49 -62.12 7.06 -31.34
N CYS A 50 -62.47 6.01 -30.56
CA CYS A 50 -61.58 4.87 -30.32
C CYS A 50 -61.20 4.15 -31.63
N THR A 51 -62.17 3.97 -32.54
CA THR A 51 -61.90 3.35 -33.85
C THR A 51 -60.95 4.21 -34.70
N LYS A 52 -61.23 5.52 -34.80
CA LYS A 52 -60.38 6.47 -35.54
C LYS A 52 -58.98 6.55 -34.95
N GLU A 53 -58.83 6.51 -33.63
CA GLU A 53 -57.53 6.61 -32.97
C GLU A 53 -56.62 5.42 -33.29
N MET A 54 -57.17 4.21 -33.38
CA MET A 54 -56.39 3.01 -33.69
C MET A 54 -56.05 2.87 -35.18
N GLN A 55 -56.60 3.74 -36.04
CA GLN A 55 -56.43 3.68 -37.49
C GLN A 55 -55.71 4.92 -38.04
N SER A 56 -54.87 4.72 -39.05
CA SER A 56 -54.31 5.79 -39.87
C SER A 56 -54.69 5.52 -41.33
N LYS A 57 -55.35 6.49 -41.98
CA LYS A 57 -55.87 6.37 -43.37
C LYS A 57 -56.69 5.08 -43.62
N GLY A 58 -57.48 4.66 -42.62
CA GLY A 58 -58.35 3.47 -42.72
C GLY A 58 -57.67 2.12 -42.50
N LYS A 59 -56.35 2.09 -42.22
CA LYS A 59 -55.62 0.88 -41.81
C LYS A 59 -55.22 0.97 -40.33
N VAL A 60 -55.11 -0.17 -39.65
CA VAL A 60 -54.63 -0.21 -38.25
C VAL A 60 -53.20 0.37 -38.17
N LYS A 61 -52.90 1.16 -37.14
CA LYS A 61 -51.55 1.68 -36.90
C LYS A 61 -50.55 0.53 -36.71
N GLN A 62 -49.39 0.59 -37.38
CA GLN A 62 -48.35 -0.45 -37.37
C GLN A 62 -47.91 -0.86 -35.95
N VAL A 63 -47.89 0.11 -35.04
CA VAL A 63 -47.50 -0.09 -33.64
C VAL A 63 -48.43 -1.08 -32.92
N ILE A 64 -49.74 -1.07 -33.23
CA ILE A 64 -50.73 -1.98 -32.65
C ILE A 64 -50.55 -3.40 -33.22
N GLU A 65 -50.18 -3.52 -34.50
CA GLU A 65 -49.84 -4.80 -35.14
C GLU A 65 -48.60 -5.42 -34.50
N ASN A 66 -47.58 -4.61 -34.20
CA ASN A 66 -46.38 -5.07 -33.51
C ASN A 66 -46.68 -5.60 -32.10
N ILE A 67 -47.56 -4.93 -31.33
CA ILE A 67 -48.00 -5.44 -30.02
C ILE A 67 -48.77 -6.76 -30.17
N ALA A 68 -49.64 -6.87 -31.19
CA ALA A 68 -50.40 -8.08 -31.44
C ALA A 68 -49.50 -9.29 -31.76
N ASN A 69 -48.42 -9.07 -32.52
CA ASN A 69 -47.41 -10.10 -32.84
C ASN A 69 -46.64 -10.58 -31.59
N GLN A 70 -46.60 -9.78 -30.52
CA GLN A 70 -45.95 -10.12 -29.24
C GLN A 70 -46.92 -10.61 -28.16
N HIS A 71 -48.16 -10.96 -28.52
CA HIS A 71 -49.22 -11.35 -27.57
C HIS A 71 -49.50 -10.31 -26.46
N GLY A 72 -49.35 -9.03 -26.80
CA GLY A 72 -49.44 -7.91 -25.86
C GLY A 72 -50.85 -7.35 -25.64
N ALA A 73 -50.92 -6.20 -24.99
CA ALA A 73 -52.15 -5.44 -24.76
C ALA A 73 -52.06 -4.00 -25.28
N TYR A 74 -53.18 -3.46 -25.78
CA TYR A 74 -53.31 -2.06 -26.18
C TYR A 74 -54.48 -1.41 -25.44
N ILE A 75 -54.18 -0.34 -24.73
CA ILE A 75 -55.11 0.29 -23.79
C ILE A 75 -55.24 1.77 -24.14
N ILE A 76 -56.48 2.25 -24.28
CA ILE A 76 -56.76 3.68 -24.39
C ILE A 76 -57.15 4.21 -23.01
N VAL A 77 -56.50 5.27 -22.57
CA VAL A 77 -56.73 5.96 -21.30
C VAL A 77 -57.33 7.32 -21.59
N SER A 78 -58.47 7.65 -20.98
CA SER A 78 -59.14 8.94 -21.15
C SER A 78 -59.24 9.69 -19.83
N GLY A 79 -58.75 10.93 -19.80
CA GLY A 79 -58.80 11.80 -18.62
C GLY A 79 -60.16 12.46 -18.36
N LYS A 80 -61.16 12.29 -19.26
CA LYS A 80 -62.48 12.96 -19.16
C LYS A 80 -63.68 12.00 -19.15
N ASP A 81 -63.48 10.71 -19.37
CA ASP A 81 -64.57 9.72 -19.33
C ASP A 81 -64.65 9.06 -17.95
N ASP A 82 -65.86 8.98 -17.38
CA ASP A 82 -66.18 8.03 -16.31
C ASP A 82 -67.08 6.95 -16.92
N CYS A 83 -66.53 5.76 -17.16
CA CYS A 83 -67.21 4.76 -17.99
C CYS A 83 -68.17 3.91 -17.17
N SER A 84 -69.47 3.95 -17.49
CA SER A 84 -70.39 2.86 -17.10
C SER A 84 -70.07 1.57 -17.89
N GLU A 85 -70.56 0.42 -17.43
CA GLU A 85 -70.35 -0.87 -18.13
C GLU A 85 -70.78 -0.81 -19.60
N LYS A 86 -71.90 -0.14 -19.88
CA LYS A 86 -72.39 0.07 -21.25
C LYS A 86 -71.42 0.92 -22.08
N MET A 87 -70.90 2.01 -21.51
CA MET A 87 -69.93 2.88 -22.20
C MET A 87 -68.62 2.15 -22.47
N LEU A 88 -68.12 1.37 -21.49
CA LEU A 88 -66.91 0.55 -21.64
C LEU A 88 -67.10 -0.49 -22.75
N ALA A 89 -68.23 -1.21 -22.75
CA ALA A 89 -68.57 -2.16 -23.81
C ALA A 89 -68.59 -1.48 -25.19
N ASP A 90 -69.22 -0.32 -25.31
CA ASP A 90 -69.26 0.44 -26.56
C ASP A 90 -67.86 0.88 -27.04
N ARG A 91 -66.97 1.27 -26.13
CA ARG A 91 -65.58 1.64 -26.47
C ARG A 91 -64.79 0.43 -26.93
N LEU A 92 -64.89 -0.69 -26.21
CA LEU A 92 -64.23 -1.94 -26.59
C LEU A 92 -64.75 -2.46 -27.93
N THR A 93 -66.04 -2.31 -28.23
CA THR A 93 -66.60 -2.63 -29.56
C THR A 93 -65.99 -1.73 -30.64
N GLY A 94 -65.80 -0.44 -30.37
CA GLY A 94 -65.09 0.47 -31.28
C GLY A 94 -63.63 0.09 -31.52
N MET A 95 -62.92 -0.32 -30.48
CA MET A 95 -61.54 -0.79 -30.56
C MET A 95 -61.42 -2.13 -31.31
N LYS A 96 -62.35 -3.06 -31.06
CA LYS A 96 -62.43 -4.35 -31.78
C LYS A 96 -62.71 -4.15 -33.27
N ALA A 97 -63.64 -3.27 -33.61
CA ALA A 97 -63.93 -2.92 -35.00
C ALA A 97 -62.71 -2.32 -35.71
N ALA A 98 -61.83 -1.62 -34.98
CA ALA A 98 -60.63 -1.04 -35.55
C ALA A 98 -59.64 -2.11 -36.05
N ILE A 99 -59.51 -3.21 -35.31
CA ILE A 99 -58.54 -4.29 -35.55
C ILE A 99 -59.11 -5.49 -36.32
N ASP A 100 -60.33 -5.39 -36.84
CA ASP A 100 -61.03 -6.55 -37.39
C ASP A 100 -60.33 -7.18 -38.61
N ALA A 101 -59.61 -6.36 -39.37
CA ALA A 101 -58.81 -6.76 -40.53
C ALA A 101 -57.41 -7.33 -40.17
N LEU A 102 -57.06 -7.38 -38.89
CA LEU A 102 -55.72 -7.79 -38.42
C LEU A 102 -55.69 -9.31 -38.17
N ALA A 103 -54.79 -10.03 -38.85
CA ALA A 103 -54.73 -11.51 -38.81
C ALA A 103 -54.53 -12.06 -37.39
N ASN A 104 -53.68 -11.41 -36.59
CA ASN A 104 -53.32 -11.82 -35.24
C ASN A 104 -54.19 -11.18 -34.14
N LYS A 105 -55.40 -10.70 -34.46
CA LYS A 105 -56.25 -9.95 -33.51
C LYS A 105 -56.59 -10.68 -32.21
N LYS A 106 -56.63 -12.02 -32.21
CA LYS A 106 -56.88 -12.84 -30.99
C LYS A 106 -55.73 -12.77 -29.98
N ASN A 107 -54.53 -12.40 -30.43
CA ASN A 107 -53.34 -12.30 -29.59
C ASN A 107 -53.23 -10.93 -28.89
N LEU A 108 -54.05 -9.95 -29.28
CA LEU A 108 -54.05 -8.60 -28.73
C LEU A 108 -55.16 -8.42 -27.70
N LYS A 109 -54.81 -8.07 -26.45
CA LYS A 109 -55.79 -7.70 -25.43
C LYS A 109 -56.11 -6.20 -25.51
N LEU A 110 -57.38 -5.85 -25.63
CA LEU A 110 -57.84 -4.46 -25.64
C LEU A 110 -58.51 -4.11 -24.32
N ASP A 111 -58.23 -2.91 -23.79
CA ASP A 111 -58.93 -2.37 -22.62
C ASP A 111 -59.08 -0.84 -22.72
N PHE A 112 -59.95 -0.24 -21.91
CA PHE A 112 -60.16 1.21 -21.86
C PHE A 112 -60.24 1.69 -20.42
N TYR A 113 -59.39 2.66 -20.05
CA TYR A 113 -59.31 3.21 -18.70
C TYR A 113 -59.87 4.63 -18.66
N GLY A 114 -61.05 4.78 -18.07
CA GLY A 114 -61.59 6.09 -17.72
C GLY A 114 -60.96 6.66 -16.45
N ARG A 115 -61.30 7.91 -16.14
CA ARG A 115 -60.90 8.63 -14.94
C ARG A 115 -61.31 7.89 -13.67
N ASP A 116 -62.49 7.27 -13.66
CA ASP A 116 -63.00 6.42 -12.59
C ASP A 116 -62.05 5.28 -12.21
N ARG A 117 -61.49 4.60 -13.22
CA ARG A 117 -60.56 3.48 -13.03
C ARG A 117 -59.18 3.96 -12.56
N ILE A 118 -58.71 5.11 -13.07
CA ILE A 118 -57.47 5.76 -12.63
C ILE A 118 -57.58 6.23 -11.17
N ILE A 119 -58.70 6.85 -10.78
CA ILE A 119 -58.96 7.25 -9.39
C ILE A 119 -58.99 6.03 -8.48
N THR A 120 -59.62 4.94 -8.91
CA THR A 120 -59.63 3.67 -8.16
C THR A 120 -58.22 3.13 -7.95
N TRP A 121 -57.37 3.21 -8.99
CA TRP A 121 -55.96 2.84 -8.88
C TRP A 121 -55.15 3.73 -7.92
N LEU A 122 -55.36 5.06 -7.97
CA LEU A 122 -54.69 6.00 -7.06
C LEU A 122 -55.13 5.77 -5.61
N ARG A 123 -56.40 5.45 -5.37
CA ARG A 123 -56.92 5.11 -4.03
C ARG A 123 -56.27 3.86 -3.46
N SER A 124 -55.92 2.88 -4.29
CA SER A 124 -55.24 1.66 -3.83
C SER A 124 -53.73 1.81 -3.64
N HIS A 125 -53.13 2.95 -4.04
CA HIS A 125 -51.70 3.21 -3.93
C HIS A 125 -51.43 4.61 -3.30
N PRO A 126 -51.52 4.74 -1.97
CA PRO A 126 -51.41 6.02 -1.28
C PRO A 126 -50.10 6.79 -1.54
N GLY A 127 -48.96 6.11 -1.63
CA GLY A 127 -47.67 6.76 -1.96
C GLY A 127 -47.68 7.42 -3.35
N VAL A 128 -48.25 6.74 -4.35
CA VAL A 128 -48.43 7.30 -5.70
C VAL A 128 -49.45 8.44 -5.72
N SER A 129 -50.51 8.35 -4.91
CA SER A 129 -51.49 9.44 -4.74
C SER A 129 -50.82 10.69 -4.18
N LEU A 130 -49.95 10.55 -3.18
CA LEU A 130 -49.18 11.64 -2.59
C LEU A 130 -48.21 12.27 -3.61
N TRP A 131 -47.49 11.45 -4.37
CA TRP A 131 -46.65 11.90 -5.47
C TRP A 131 -47.43 12.67 -6.54
N ALA A 132 -48.59 12.16 -6.97
CA ALA A 132 -49.43 12.81 -7.96
C ALA A 132 -49.93 14.18 -7.47
N ARG A 133 -50.34 14.28 -6.20
CA ARG A 133 -50.74 15.54 -5.56
C ARG A 133 -49.61 16.56 -5.53
N HIS A 134 -48.39 16.11 -5.22
CA HIS A 134 -47.20 16.96 -5.22
C HIS A 134 -46.92 17.52 -6.63
N ARG A 135 -46.96 16.68 -7.67
CA ARG A 135 -46.80 17.11 -9.08
C ARG A 135 -47.91 18.05 -9.57
N LEU A 136 -49.11 17.96 -8.99
CA LEU A 136 -50.26 18.81 -9.30
C LEU A 136 -50.30 20.11 -8.47
N GLY A 137 -49.28 20.41 -7.66
CA GLY A 137 -49.23 21.61 -6.82
C GLY A 137 -50.24 21.62 -5.67
N LYS A 138 -50.70 20.44 -5.22
CA LYS A 138 -51.66 20.27 -4.12
C LYS A 138 -51.14 19.30 -3.03
N PRO A 139 -49.92 19.48 -2.52
CA PRO A 139 -49.34 18.58 -1.51
C PRO A 139 -50.17 18.58 -0.23
N LEU A 140 -50.02 17.53 0.58
CA LEU A 140 -50.48 17.53 1.97
C LEU A 140 -49.37 18.15 2.84
N SER A 141 -49.73 18.95 3.84
CA SER A 141 -48.74 19.64 4.68
C SER A 141 -47.87 18.64 5.43
N GLY A 142 -46.55 18.75 5.27
CA GLY A 142 -45.55 17.90 5.92
C GLY A 142 -45.42 16.46 5.40
N TRP A 143 -46.30 16.01 4.50
CA TRP A 143 -46.27 14.65 3.94
C TRP A 143 -45.61 14.59 2.57
N ARG A 144 -44.62 13.71 2.42
CA ARG A 144 -43.82 13.58 1.19
C ARG A 144 -43.81 12.13 0.67
N PRO A 145 -43.82 11.91 -0.66
CA PRO A 145 -43.58 10.59 -1.23
C PRO A 145 -42.09 10.20 -1.08
N PHE A 146 -41.69 9.04 -1.61
CA PHE A 146 -40.28 8.73 -1.74
C PHE A 146 -39.56 9.75 -2.63
N GLU A 147 -38.49 10.35 -2.08
CA GLU A 147 -37.59 11.30 -2.74
C GLU A 147 -36.25 11.33 -1.97
N ARG A 148 -35.46 12.41 -2.08
CA ARG A 148 -34.29 12.65 -1.24
C ARG A 148 -34.72 13.22 0.12
N TRP A 149 -34.75 12.37 1.15
CA TRP A 149 -35.10 12.77 2.53
C TRP A 149 -33.90 13.33 3.29
N ALA A 150 -32.69 12.87 2.97
CA ALA A 150 -31.47 13.38 3.59
C ALA A 150 -31.13 14.80 3.09
N ALA A 151 -30.54 15.62 3.96
CA ALA A 151 -30.10 16.99 3.67
C ALA A 151 -28.81 17.03 2.81
N THR A 152 -28.86 16.45 1.62
CA THR A 152 -27.82 16.57 0.59
C THR A 152 -28.24 17.68 -0.40
N PRO A 153 -27.40 18.71 -0.64
CA PRO A 153 -27.70 19.74 -1.63
C PRO A 153 -28.08 19.15 -2.99
N ALA A 154 -29.06 19.74 -3.68
CA ALA A 154 -29.60 19.19 -4.93
C ALA A 154 -28.56 19.06 -6.05
N GLU A 155 -27.53 19.92 -6.03
CA GLU A 155 -26.42 19.97 -6.99
C GLU A 155 -25.38 18.86 -6.79
N LEU A 156 -25.36 18.22 -5.62
CA LEU A 156 -24.40 17.16 -5.29
C LEU A 156 -25.00 15.76 -5.48
N GLU A 157 -24.12 14.79 -5.75
CA GLU A 157 -24.48 13.38 -5.80
C GLU A 157 -24.81 12.85 -4.40
N ASP A 158 -25.98 12.23 -4.25
CA ASP A 158 -26.48 11.67 -2.99
C ASP A 158 -26.15 10.17 -2.88
N GLU A 159 -24.93 9.79 -3.25
CA GLU A 159 -24.48 8.40 -3.22
C GLU A 159 -24.41 7.87 -1.77
N PHE A 160 -24.86 6.64 -1.55
CA PHE A 160 -24.77 5.98 -0.25
C PHE A 160 -23.36 5.41 -0.05
N LEU A 161 -22.58 6.02 0.84
CA LEU A 161 -21.22 5.58 1.15
C LEU A 161 -21.26 4.37 2.09
N VAL A 162 -20.46 3.35 1.76
CA VAL A 162 -20.38 2.10 2.52
C VAL A 162 -18.94 1.67 2.76
N ASP A 163 -18.75 1.05 3.91
CA ASP A 163 -17.53 0.36 4.35
C ASP A 163 -17.92 -0.87 5.21
N ASP A 164 -16.92 -1.64 5.62
CA ASP A 164 -17.10 -2.83 6.48
C ASP A 164 -17.11 -2.47 7.98
N HIS A 165 -17.21 -1.18 8.33
CA HIS A 165 -17.18 -0.76 9.73
C HIS A 165 -18.49 -1.11 10.43
N PRO A 166 -18.45 -1.86 11.55
CA PRO A 166 -19.66 -2.26 12.25
C PRO A 166 -20.24 -1.06 13.03
N CYS A 167 -21.36 -0.52 12.56
CA CYS A 167 -22.04 0.63 13.19
C CYS A 167 -23.56 0.44 13.34
N VAL A 168 -24.08 -0.75 13.08
CA VAL A 168 -25.51 -1.07 13.21
C VAL A 168 -25.72 -2.12 14.30
N LEU A 169 -26.38 -1.73 15.38
CA LEU A 169 -26.73 -2.59 16.51
C LEU A 169 -28.22 -2.91 16.51
N PHE A 170 -28.56 -4.16 16.78
CA PHE A 170 -29.96 -4.61 16.87
C PHE A 170 -30.28 -4.95 18.32
N ALA A 171 -31.12 -4.13 18.96
CA ALA A 171 -31.33 -4.19 20.41
C ALA A 171 -32.07 -5.45 20.91
N ASN A 172 -32.64 -6.22 19.98
CA ASN A 172 -33.48 -7.40 20.22
C ASN A 172 -32.80 -8.73 19.87
N LEU A 173 -31.58 -8.71 19.33
CA LEU A 173 -30.79 -9.92 19.09
C LEU A 173 -30.00 -10.28 20.35
N ALA A 174 -29.91 -11.58 20.67
CA ALA A 174 -29.16 -12.08 21.83
C ALA A 174 -27.65 -11.76 21.73
N SER A 175 -27.12 -11.65 20.50
CA SER A 175 -25.79 -11.15 20.22
C SER A 175 -25.81 -9.62 20.10
N LYS A 176 -25.21 -8.91 21.06
CA LYS A 176 -25.00 -7.45 21.01
C LYS A 176 -23.87 -7.03 20.05
N ALA A 177 -23.59 -7.81 19.01
CA ALA A 177 -22.50 -7.54 18.08
C ALA A 177 -22.95 -6.52 17.02
N SER A 178 -22.21 -5.43 16.88
CA SER A 178 -22.43 -4.43 15.83
C SER A 178 -22.15 -5.03 14.45
N GLN A 179 -22.91 -4.62 13.44
CA GLN A 179 -22.87 -5.13 12.06
C GLN A 179 -22.52 -4.01 11.06
N PRO A 180 -21.92 -4.33 9.90
CA PRO A 180 -21.71 -3.38 8.81
C PRO A 180 -23.01 -2.79 8.25
N LEU A 181 -22.93 -1.63 7.59
CA LEU A 181 -24.09 -0.90 7.07
C LEU A 181 -24.94 -1.71 6.09
N LEU A 182 -24.31 -2.46 5.18
CA LEU A 182 -25.03 -3.24 4.16
C LEU A 182 -25.83 -4.39 4.77
N ASP A 183 -25.25 -5.09 5.76
CA ASP A 183 -25.94 -6.14 6.51
C ASP A 183 -27.06 -5.54 7.36
N GLY A 184 -26.82 -4.37 7.96
CA GLY A 184 -27.83 -3.59 8.66
C GLY A 184 -29.02 -3.24 7.76
N ILE A 185 -28.77 -2.78 6.53
CA ILE A 185 -29.80 -2.48 5.53
C ILE A 185 -30.59 -3.73 5.17
N LYS A 186 -29.90 -4.84 4.88
CA LYS A 186 -30.54 -6.12 4.54
C LYS A 186 -31.48 -6.57 5.67
N LEU A 187 -31.00 -6.56 6.91
CA LEU A 187 -31.79 -6.96 8.07
C LEU A 187 -32.96 -6.02 8.33
N ALA A 188 -32.76 -4.69 8.22
CA ALA A 188 -33.83 -3.71 8.33
C ALA A 188 -34.92 -3.93 7.28
N ARG A 189 -34.54 -4.22 6.03
CA ARG A 189 -35.46 -4.57 4.95
C ARG A 189 -36.23 -5.85 5.26
N ASP A 190 -35.56 -6.90 5.73
CA ASP A 190 -36.19 -8.17 6.08
C ASP A 190 -37.19 -8.04 7.24
N ARG A 191 -36.87 -7.21 8.25
CA ARG A 191 -37.77 -6.93 9.39
C ARG A 191 -38.96 -6.05 9.01
N LEU A 192 -38.82 -5.18 8.01
CA LEU A 192 -39.89 -4.29 7.55
C LEU A 192 -40.78 -4.93 6.46
N LYS A 193 -40.39 -6.07 5.86
CA LYS A 193 -41.20 -6.78 4.83
C LYS A 193 -42.55 -7.32 5.34
N PRO A 194 -42.65 -7.96 6.54
CA PRO A 194 -43.91 -8.48 7.07
C PRO A 194 -44.98 -7.39 7.20
N ALA A 195 -46.23 -7.72 6.91
CA ALA A 195 -47.37 -6.82 7.12
C ALA A 195 -47.58 -6.55 8.62
N GLY A 196 -47.89 -5.30 8.99
CA GLY A 196 -48.06 -4.91 10.39
C GLY A 196 -46.76 -4.73 11.17
N SER A 197 -45.59 -4.81 10.52
CA SER A 197 -44.29 -4.62 11.17
C SER A 197 -44.07 -3.17 11.64
N ALA A 198 -43.35 -3.02 12.75
CA ALA A 198 -42.92 -1.75 13.30
C ALA A 198 -41.42 -1.80 13.64
N VAL A 199 -40.63 -0.95 13.00
CA VAL A 199 -39.18 -0.81 13.19
C VAL A 199 -38.88 0.61 13.68
N ARG A 200 -37.93 0.75 14.61
CA ARG A 200 -37.47 2.04 15.13
C ARG A 200 -35.97 2.17 14.97
N ILE A 201 -35.51 3.29 14.42
CA ILE A 201 -34.10 3.64 14.28
C ILE A 201 -33.74 4.68 15.35
N THR A 202 -32.74 4.39 16.19
CA THR A 202 -32.21 5.31 17.22
C THR A 202 -30.71 5.56 17.01
N GLY A 203 -30.16 6.59 17.65
CA GLY A 203 -28.72 6.93 17.57
C GLY A 203 -28.49 8.43 17.68
N LEU A 204 -27.26 8.89 18.00
CA LEU A 204 -26.97 10.32 18.19
C LEU A 204 -27.34 11.20 16.98
N SER A 205 -27.54 12.51 17.23
CA SER A 205 -27.73 13.48 16.14
C SER A 205 -26.52 13.44 15.20
N GLY A 206 -26.75 13.19 13.90
CA GLY A 206 -25.70 13.23 12.88
C GLY A 206 -25.05 11.90 12.46
N VAL A 207 -25.47 10.76 13.01
CA VAL A 207 -24.98 9.41 12.61
C VAL A 207 -25.59 8.87 11.30
N GLY A 208 -26.39 9.66 10.57
CA GLY A 208 -26.92 9.26 9.26
C GLY A 208 -28.26 8.51 9.25
N LYS A 209 -29.03 8.53 10.34
CA LYS A 209 -30.32 7.82 10.48
C LYS A 209 -31.31 8.03 9.31
N THR A 210 -31.56 9.29 8.92
CA THR A 210 -32.46 9.61 7.81
C THR A 210 -31.94 9.10 6.47
N ARG A 211 -30.62 9.16 6.23
CA ARG A 211 -29.99 8.64 5.01
C ARG A 211 -30.05 7.11 4.95
N PHE A 212 -29.87 6.44 6.09
CA PHE A 212 -30.06 5.00 6.23
C PHE A 212 -31.50 4.59 5.90
N ALA A 213 -32.50 5.31 6.42
CA ALA A 213 -33.91 5.05 6.11
C ALA A 213 -34.23 5.25 4.63
N GLN A 214 -33.67 6.28 3.98
CA GLN A 214 -33.79 6.50 2.53
C GLN A 214 -33.18 5.33 1.74
N ALA A 215 -31.99 4.85 2.13
CA ALA A 215 -31.29 3.76 1.45
C ALA A 215 -32.08 2.44 1.44
N LEU A 216 -33.02 2.23 2.37
CA LEU A 216 -33.88 1.03 2.38
C LEU A 216 -34.70 0.87 1.09
N PHE A 217 -34.98 1.96 0.38
CA PHE A 217 -35.83 2.00 -0.81
C PHE A 217 -35.05 2.21 -2.13
N GLU A 218 -33.73 2.40 -2.07
CA GLU A 218 -32.88 2.68 -3.24
C GLU A 218 -32.40 1.40 -3.93
N GLU A 219 -32.54 1.34 -5.26
CA GLU A 219 -32.17 0.17 -6.08
C GLU A 219 -30.65 -0.06 -6.14
N GLY A 220 -29.85 1.00 -6.05
CA GLY A 220 -28.38 0.94 -6.13
C GLY A 220 -27.67 0.53 -4.82
N VAL A 221 -28.41 0.24 -3.75
CA VAL A 221 -27.84 -0.07 -2.42
C VAL A 221 -28.19 -1.48 -2.00
N GLY A 222 -27.21 -2.39 -2.02
CA GLY A 222 -27.38 -3.80 -1.62
C GLY A 222 -28.50 -4.54 -2.38
N GLU A 223 -28.94 -5.67 -1.85
CA GLU A 223 -30.01 -6.48 -2.46
C GLU A 223 -31.37 -6.29 -1.78
N GLY A 224 -32.46 -6.52 -2.52
CA GLY A 224 -33.82 -6.63 -1.96
C GLY A 224 -34.43 -5.32 -1.47
N HIS A 225 -34.19 -4.21 -2.20
CA HIS A 225 -34.76 -2.88 -1.91
C HIS A 225 -36.28 -2.90 -1.72
N LEU A 226 -36.77 -2.03 -0.84
CA LEU A 226 -38.21 -1.86 -0.62
C LEU A 226 -38.85 -1.09 -1.79
N PRO A 227 -40.14 -1.30 -2.08
CA PRO A 227 -40.82 -0.61 -3.17
C PRO A 227 -41.02 0.87 -2.83
N SER A 228 -40.21 1.73 -3.44
CA SER A 228 -40.20 3.19 -3.26
C SER A 228 -41.56 3.85 -3.51
N SER A 229 -42.33 3.33 -4.47
CA SER A 229 -43.68 3.83 -4.81
C SER A 229 -44.72 3.68 -3.68
N ASN A 230 -44.42 2.86 -2.67
CA ASN A 230 -45.29 2.63 -1.51
C ASN A 230 -44.84 3.39 -0.26
N ALA A 231 -43.75 4.16 -0.31
CA ALA A 231 -43.24 4.89 0.84
C ALA A 231 -43.95 6.25 1.02
N ILE A 232 -44.23 6.58 2.28
CA ILE A 232 -44.79 7.85 2.73
C ILE A 232 -43.89 8.34 3.86
N TYR A 233 -43.36 9.56 3.73
CA TYR A 233 -42.44 10.17 4.69
C TYR A 233 -43.04 11.43 5.30
N ALA A 234 -42.76 11.67 6.58
CA ALA A 234 -42.99 12.93 7.26
C ALA A 234 -41.97 13.13 8.39
N ASP A 235 -41.63 14.39 8.67
CA ASP A 235 -40.88 14.79 9.86
C ASP A 235 -41.86 15.29 10.93
N LEU A 236 -41.86 14.68 12.12
CA LEU A 236 -42.73 15.11 13.22
C LEU A 236 -42.30 16.41 13.90
N GLY A 237 -41.14 16.96 13.53
CA GLY A 237 -40.77 18.33 13.83
C GLY A 237 -41.55 19.39 13.02
N ASP A 238 -42.17 18.99 11.90
CA ASP A 238 -42.97 19.87 11.03
C ASP A 238 -44.47 19.84 11.39
N ASP A 239 -45.22 20.85 10.93
CA ASP A 239 -46.69 20.92 11.06
C ASP A 239 -47.39 19.98 10.06
N LEU A 240 -47.84 18.81 10.55
CA LEU A 240 -48.50 17.78 9.75
C LEU A 240 -50.02 18.01 9.62
N THR A 241 -50.54 18.01 8.39
CA THR A 241 -52.00 18.03 8.13
C THR A 241 -52.36 17.05 7.00
N PRO A 242 -53.10 15.95 7.27
CA PRO A 242 -53.62 15.50 8.59
C PRO A 242 -52.49 15.05 9.53
N SER A 243 -52.78 14.89 10.83
CA SER A 243 -51.82 14.37 11.81
C SER A 243 -51.43 12.91 11.54
N ALA A 244 -50.29 12.47 12.06
CA ALA A 244 -49.82 11.08 11.88
C ALA A 244 -50.84 10.04 12.36
N SER A 245 -51.52 10.30 13.48
CA SER A 245 -52.58 9.41 14.00
C SER A 245 -53.80 9.33 13.08
N GLU A 246 -54.22 10.44 12.48
CA GLU A 246 -55.34 10.49 11.54
C GLU A 246 -55.00 9.78 10.23
N LEU A 247 -53.80 9.99 9.71
CA LEU A 247 -53.34 9.31 8.49
C LEU A 247 -53.25 7.80 8.71
N VAL A 248 -52.67 7.35 9.83
CA VAL A 248 -52.60 5.92 10.18
C VAL A 248 -53.99 5.30 10.29
N ALA A 249 -54.94 5.98 10.96
CA ALA A 249 -56.31 5.50 11.05
C ALA A 249 -56.98 5.37 9.67
N HIS A 250 -56.74 6.34 8.78
CA HIS A 250 -57.25 6.30 7.41
C HIS A 250 -56.64 5.15 6.60
N LEU A 251 -55.32 4.92 6.71
CA LEU A 251 -54.64 3.83 5.99
C LEU A 251 -55.09 2.45 6.48
N ILE A 252 -55.31 2.29 7.78
CA ILE A 252 -55.85 1.06 8.39
C ILE A 252 -57.29 0.82 7.93
N ALA A 253 -58.16 1.83 7.97
CA ALA A 253 -59.56 1.70 7.57
C ALA A 253 -59.75 1.29 6.10
N ASN A 254 -58.77 1.61 5.24
CA ASN A 254 -58.79 1.27 3.82
C ASN A 254 -57.90 0.06 3.46
N ASP A 255 -57.39 -0.69 4.44
CA ASP A 255 -56.47 -1.84 4.25
C ASP A 255 -55.33 -1.55 3.25
N SER A 256 -54.76 -0.36 3.35
CA SER A 256 -53.75 0.13 2.42
C SER A 256 -52.38 -0.47 2.71
N SER A 257 -51.71 -0.99 1.67
CA SER A 257 -50.32 -1.45 1.78
C SER A 257 -49.36 -0.29 1.53
N ALA A 258 -48.76 0.24 2.59
CA ALA A 258 -47.79 1.34 2.52
C ALA A 258 -46.66 1.17 3.56
N TYR A 259 -45.53 1.83 3.32
CA TYR A 259 -44.44 2.01 4.27
C TYR A 259 -44.51 3.44 4.80
N LEU A 260 -44.83 3.61 6.08
CA LEU A 260 -44.91 4.91 6.73
C LEU A 260 -43.62 5.19 7.49
N VAL A 261 -42.86 6.19 7.06
CA VAL A 261 -41.60 6.62 7.67
C VAL A 261 -41.84 7.94 8.41
N LEU A 262 -41.60 7.96 9.72
CA LEU A 262 -41.77 9.15 10.56
C LEU A 262 -40.41 9.53 11.18
N ASP A 263 -39.86 10.66 10.74
CA ASP A 263 -38.63 11.23 11.29
C ASP A 263 -38.91 12.04 12.57
N ASN A 264 -37.89 12.16 13.43
CA ASN A 264 -37.97 12.82 14.73
C ASN A 264 -39.18 12.39 15.60
N CYS A 265 -39.49 11.09 15.62
CA CYS A 265 -40.68 10.53 16.26
C CYS A 265 -40.49 10.20 17.75
N PRO A 266 -41.16 10.93 18.68
CA PRO A 266 -41.08 10.66 20.11
C PRO A 266 -41.50 9.24 20.53
N PRO A 267 -40.99 8.67 21.63
CA PRO A 267 -41.31 7.30 22.04
C PRO A 267 -42.79 7.10 22.39
N ASP A 268 -43.44 8.11 22.96
CA ASP A 268 -44.86 8.13 23.28
C ASP A 268 -45.74 8.08 22.01
N VAL A 269 -45.40 8.88 21.00
CA VAL A 269 -46.08 8.86 19.69
C VAL A 269 -45.84 7.52 18.99
N HIS A 270 -44.61 7.00 19.01
CA HIS A 270 -44.28 5.69 18.46
C HIS A 270 -45.10 4.58 19.11
N ARG A 271 -45.17 4.51 20.44
CA ARG A 271 -45.96 3.51 21.18
C ARG A 271 -47.44 3.58 20.81
N LEU A 272 -47.99 4.79 20.67
CA LEU A 272 -49.38 4.98 20.27
C LEU A 272 -49.65 4.42 18.86
N LEU A 273 -48.77 4.72 17.90
CA LEU A 273 -48.93 4.29 16.51
C LEU A 273 -48.66 2.78 16.34
N GLN A 274 -47.63 2.25 16.99
CA GLN A 274 -47.30 0.83 16.96
C GLN A 274 -48.46 -0.02 17.48
N LYS A 275 -49.10 0.35 18.60
CA LYS A 275 -50.27 -0.36 19.13
C LYS A 275 -51.44 -0.39 18.14
N LYS A 276 -51.70 0.73 17.44
CA LYS A 276 -52.74 0.80 16.40
C LYS A 276 -52.44 -0.12 15.21
N VAL A 277 -51.19 -0.18 14.78
CA VAL A 277 -50.75 -1.03 13.67
C VAL A 277 -50.84 -2.51 14.06
N ALA A 278 -50.29 -2.90 15.22
CA ALA A 278 -50.30 -4.29 15.69
C ALA A 278 -51.72 -4.84 15.91
N ALA A 279 -52.63 -4.05 16.50
CA ALA A 279 -53.99 -4.48 16.81
C ALA A 279 -54.92 -4.64 15.58
N SER A 280 -54.52 -4.14 14.41
CA SER A 280 -55.43 -4.01 13.26
C SER A 280 -55.26 -5.09 12.17
N GLY A 281 -54.22 -5.93 12.24
CA GLY A 281 -53.92 -6.91 11.18
C GLY A 281 -53.66 -6.29 9.80
N THR A 282 -53.28 -5.01 9.78
CA THR A 282 -53.14 -4.18 8.58
C THR A 282 -51.94 -4.54 7.71
N LYS A 283 -51.98 -4.14 6.44
CA LYS A 283 -50.83 -4.17 5.51
C LYS A 283 -49.89 -2.97 5.67
N LEU A 284 -50.18 -2.04 6.58
CA LEU A 284 -49.31 -0.91 6.90
C LEU A 284 -48.03 -1.37 7.61
N ARG A 285 -46.90 -0.74 7.28
CA ARG A 285 -45.59 -0.99 7.91
C ARG A 285 -45.05 0.33 8.43
N LEU A 286 -44.61 0.36 9.67
CA LEU A 286 -44.20 1.58 10.37
C LEU A 286 -42.68 1.60 10.58
N LEU A 287 -42.03 2.68 10.16
CA LEU A 287 -40.64 2.98 10.44
C LEU A 287 -40.56 4.33 11.16
N THR A 288 -39.99 4.37 12.36
CA THR A 288 -39.79 5.62 13.11
C THR A 288 -38.31 5.91 13.35
N ILE A 289 -37.92 7.17 13.39
CA ILE A 289 -36.52 7.61 13.58
C ILE A 289 -36.46 8.58 14.76
N GLU A 290 -35.48 8.41 15.65
CA GLU A 290 -35.26 9.32 16.77
C GLU A 290 -33.77 9.46 17.15
N TYR A 291 -33.40 10.58 17.78
CA TYR A 291 -32.04 10.86 18.25
C TYR A 291 -31.73 10.51 19.73
N ASP A 292 -32.72 10.01 20.50
CA ASP A 292 -32.60 9.71 21.93
C ASP A 292 -32.18 8.26 22.18
N ILE A 293 -31.41 8.04 23.24
CA ILE A 293 -30.80 6.77 23.65
C ILE A 293 -31.32 6.41 25.05
N SER A 294 -32.64 6.51 25.26
CA SER A 294 -33.28 6.03 26.48
C SER A 294 -33.43 4.49 26.43
N ASP A 295 -33.19 3.80 27.54
CA ASP A 295 -33.35 2.33 27.69
C ASP A 295 -34.80 1.81 27.57
N ASP A 296 -35.75 2.67 27.23
CA ASP A 296 -37.19 2.43 27.35
C ASP A 296 -37.75 1.64 26.15
N LYS A 297 -37.41 0.34 26.08
CA LYS A 297 -37.75 -0.58 24.98
C LYS A 297 -39.23 -1.01 25.01
N PRO A 298 -40.01 -0.82 23.93
CA PRO A 298 -41.30 -1.48 23.76
C PRO A 298 -41.09 -2.95 23.36
N GLU A 299 -41.68 -3.91 24.10
CA GLU A 299 -41.50 -5.37 23.89
C GLU A 299 -41.86 -5.87 22.46
N GLU A 300 -42.65 -5.11 21.70
CA GLU A 300 -43.16 -5.48 20.37
C GLU A 300 -42.54 -4.69 19.19
N THR A 301 -41.50 -3.88 19.42
CA THR A 301 -40.83 -3.08 18.37
C THR A 301 -39.42 -3.58 18.11
N GLU A 302 -39.06 -3.73 16.85
CA GLU A 302 -37.66 -3.95 16.44
C GLU A 302 -36.88 -2.64 16.49
N VAL A 303 -35.89 -2.55 17.39
CA VAL A 303 -35.06 -1.35 17.54
C VAL A 303 -33.68 -1.55 16.92
N ILE A 304 -33.36 -0.71 15.96
CA ILE A 304 -32.06 -0.60 15.28
C ILE A 304 -31.36 0.64 15.82
N HIS A 305 -30.18 0.47 16.39
CA HIS A 305 -29.34 1.54 16.89
C HIS A 305 -28.19 1.79 15.91
N LEU A 306 -28.03 3.04 15.47
CA LEU A 306 -26.95 3.46 14.60
C LEU A 306 -25.88 4.21 15.42
N GLU A 307 -24.66 3.72 15.32
CA GLU A 307 -23.45 4.32 15.87
C GLU A 307 -22.77 5.21 14.81
N PRO A 308 -21.83 6.10 15.21
CA PRO A 308 -21.03 6.87 14.26
C PRO A 308 -20.37 5.98 13.20
N SER A 309 -20.29 6.48 11.96
CA SER A 309 -19.62 5.77 10.86
C SER A 309 -18.10 5.82 11.01
N SER A 310 -17.37 5.04 10.22
CA SER A 310 -15.90 5.12 10.28
C SER A 310 -15.40 6.52 9.87
N GLU A 311 -14.24 6.89 10.42
CA GLU A 311 -13.53 8.11 10.02
C GLU A 311 -13.22 8.13 8.52
N GLN A 312 -13.00 6.97 7.90
CA GLN A 312 -12.75 6.88 6.46
C GLN A 312 -13.99 7.25 5.64
N THR A 313 -15.16 6.78 6.04
CA THR A 313 -16.43 7.12 5.38
C THR A 313 -16.76 8.61 5.56
N VAL A 314 -16.53 9.16 6.75
CA VAL A 314 -16.71 10.58 7.01
C VAL A 314 -15.70 11.44 6.25
N SER A 315 -14.43 11.01 6.15
CA SER A 315 -13.42 11.71 5.35
C SER A 315 -13.81 11.73 3.87
N LYS A 316 -14.27 10.60 3.31
CA LYS A 316 -14.80 10.54 1.93
C LYS A 316 -15.99 11.48 1.74
N LEU A 317 -16.89 11.56 2.72
CA LEU A 317 -18.02 12.48 2.70
C LEU A 317 -17.56 13.95 2.67
N VAL A 318 -16.57 14.31 3.51
CA VAL A 318 -16.00 15.66 3.56
C VAL A 318 -15.30 15.99 2.24
N GLN A 319 -14.49 15.09 1.68
CA GLN A 319 -13.81 15.31 0.39
C GLN A 319 -14.80 15.53 -0.76
N LYS A 320 -15.93 14.79 -0.77
CA LYS A 320 -16.97 14.96 -1.79
C LYS A 320 -17.73 16.28 -1.64
N ARG A 321 -18.06 16.69 -0.41
CA ARG A 321 -18.84 17.93 -0.16
C ARG A 321 -17.98 19.20 -0.18
N PHE A 322 -16.71 19.08 0.20
CA PHE A 322 -15.76 20.20 0.38
C PHE A 322 -14.40 19.85 -0.26
N PRO A 323 -14.33 19.71 -1.61
CA PRO A 323 -13.11 19.28 -2.29
C PRO A 323 -11.90 20.19 -2.04
N GLY A 324 -12.13 21.47 -1.72
CA GLY A 324 -11.08 22.44 -1.38
C GLY A 324 -10.30 22.17 -0.09
N LEU A 325 -10.76 21.28 0.79
CA LEU A 325 -10.04 20.93 2.02
C LEU A 325 -8.87 19.97 1.78
N GLY A 326 -8.94 19.15 0.73
CA GLY A 326 -7.98 18.07 0.49
C GLY A 326 -8.07 16.94 1.53
N ARG A 327 -7.34 15.86 1.26
CA ARG A 327 -7.43 14.60 2.03
C ARG A 327 -6.93 14.74 3.47
N VAL A 328 -5.77 15.38 3.69
CA VAL A 328 -5.15 15.53 5.02
C VAL A 328 -6.11 16.21 6.01
N ASN A 329 -6.73 17.30 5.59
CA ASN A 329 -7.66 18.04 6.44
C ASN A 329 -8.99 17.30 6.59
N ALA A 330 -9.48 16.61 5.55
CA ALA A 330 -10.68 15.79 5.64
C ALA A 330 -10.53 14.62 6.62
N ASP A 331 -9.38 13.94 6.61
CA ASP A 331 -9.04 12.87 7.55
C ASP A 331 -9.02 13.42 8.99
N LYS A 332 -8.39 14.59 9.22
CA LYS A 332 -8.35 15.22 10.55
C LYS A 332 -9.72 15.73 11.02
N ILE A 333 -10.56 16.24 10.13
CA ILE A 333 -11.95 16.62 10.46
C ILE A 333 -12.78 15.37 10.80
N ALA A 334 -12.56 14.26 10.09
CA ALA A 334 -13.24 13.01 10.39
C ALA A 334 -12.86 12.48 11.78
N GLU A 335 -11.56 12.47 12.11
CA GLU A 335 -11.04 12.19 13.46
C GLU A 335 -11.71 13.11 14.50
N PHE A 336 -11.71 14.43 14.27
CA PHE A 336 -12.31 15.38 15.19
C PHE A 336 -13.82 15.22 15.37
N SER A 337 -14.51 14.73 14.34
CA SER A 337 -15.93 14.44 14.38
C SER A 337 -16.27 13.12 15.06
N GLY A 338 -15.29 12.24 15.30
CA GLY A 338 -15.49 10.90 15.87
C GLY A 338 -16.52 10.07 15.10
N GLY A 339 -16.51 10.16 13.77
CA GLY A 339 -17.48 9.46 12.91
C GLY A 339 -18.85 10.15 12.76
N ASN A 340 -19.06 11.32 13.37
CA ASN A 340 -20.34 12.04 13.28
C ASN A 340 -20.38 12.96 12.04
N ALA A 341 -21.13 12.54 11.01
CA ALA A 341 -21.22 13.27 9.75
C ALA A 341 -21.74 14.70 9.90
N ARG A 342 -22.66 14.97 10.84
CA ARG A 342 -23.20 16.33 11.04
C ARG A 342 -22.16 17.25 11.67
N VAL A 343 -21.38 16.76 12.64
CA VAL A 343 -20.24 17.51 13.23
C VAL A 343 -19.17 17.73 12.17
N ALA A 344 -18.82 16.72 11.37
CA ALA A 344 -17.84 16.84 10.30
C ALA A 344 -18.23 17.90 9.25
N ILE A 345 -19.49 17.91 8.82
CA ILE A 345 -20.02 18.91 7.89
C ILE A 345 -20.01 20.31 8.53
N ALA A 346 -20.39 20.43 9.81
CA ALA A 346 -20.37 21.70 10.53
C ALA A 346 -18.95 22.27 10.64
N LEU A 347 -17.96 21.43 10.97
CA LEU A 347 -16.54 21.82 10.96
C LEU A 347 -16.11 22.25 9.55
N SER A 348 -16.36 21.41 8.55
CA SER A 348 -15.92 21.65 7.16
C SER A 348 -16.50 22.93 6.55
N SER A 349 -17.75 23.27 6.88
CA SER A 349 -18.43 24.46 6.35
C SER A 349 -17.87 25.79 6.86
N ARG A 350 -17.01 25.76 7.88
CA ARG A 350 -16.45 26.93 8.57
C ARG A 350 -14.91 26.90 8.60
N VAL A 351 -14.28 26.33 7.58
CA VAL A 351 -12.82 26.34 7.41
C VAL A 351 -12.46 27.24 6.23
N ASP A 352 -12.10 28.49 6.53
CA ASP A 352 -11.51 29.42 5.56
C ASP A 352 -10.04 29.07 5.24
N ALA A 353 -9.38 29.87 4.40
CA ALA A 353 -8.00 29.68 3.94
C ALA A 353 -7.01 29.47 5.11
N ASP A 354 -7.18 30.20 6.21
CA ASP A 354 -6.26 30.27 7.36
C ASP A 354 -6.87 29.79 8.70
N GLU A 355 -7.99 29.06 8.66
CA GLU A 355 -8.74 28.66 9.87
C GLU A 355 -8.35 27.28 10.42
N THR A 356 -8.54 27.11 11.73
CA THR A 356 -8.34 25.82 12.43
C THR A 356 -9.39 24.78 12.06
N LEU A 357 -8.98 23.51 12.04
CA LEU A 357 -9.87 22.38 11.82
C LEU A 357 -10.77 22.04 13.03
N SER A 358 -10.54 22.64 14.21
CA SER A 358 -11.22 22.28 15.46
C SER A 358 -12.37 23.22 15.89
N LYS A 359 -12.67 24.29 15.13
CA LYS A 359 -13.59 25.37 15.52
C LYS A 359 -15.07 24.95 15.44
N PHE A 360 -15.56 24.34 16.51
CA PHE A 360 -16.98 23.99 16.66
C PHE A 360 -17.78 25.11 17.34
N SER A 361 -18.56 25.87 16.57
CA SER A 361 -19.28 27.08 17.02
C SER A 361 -20.81 27.04 16.84
N ASP A 362 -21.39 25.88 16.56
CA ASP A 362 -22.84 25.70 16.45
C ASP A 362 -23.45 25.43 17.84
N GLU A 363 -24.04 26.46 18.46
CA GLU A 363 -24.69 26.35 19.79
C GLU A 363 -25.90 25.41 19.78
N GLU A 364 -26.68 25.41 18.71
CA GLU A 364 -27.89 24.59 18.62
C GLU A 364 -27.52 23.11 18.52
N LEU A 365 -26.49 22.79 17.73
CA LEU A 365 -25.94 21.44 17.62
C LEU A 365 -25.23 21.01 18.91
N PHE A 366 -24.48 21.91 19.57
CA PHE A 366 -23.88 21.64 20.88
C PHE A 366 -24.94 21.28 21.91
N ASN A 367 -26.00 22.08 22.05
CA ASN A 367 -27.07 21.83 22.99
C ASN A 367 -27.84 20.53 22.67
N ARG A 368 -28.07 20.23 21.38
CA ARG A 368 -28.68 18.96 20.96
C ARG A 368 -27.83 17.74 21.33
N LEU A 369 -26.52 17.81 21.14
CA LEU A 369 -25.60 16.71 21.47
C LEU A 369 -25.45 16.57 22.99
N PHE A 370 -25.23 17.68 23.70
CA PHE A 370 -24.88 17.71 25.13
C PHE A 370 -26.10 17.52 26.07
N SER A 371 -27.17 18.28 25.85
CA SER A 371 -28.35 18.30 26.74
C SER A 371 -29.37 17.20 26.43
N GLN A 372 -29.49 16.78 25.16
CA GLN A 372 -30.47 15.79 24.70
C GLN A 372 -31.88 16.12 25.24
N ARG A 373 -32.68 15.14 25.70
CA ARG A 373 -34.01 15.40 26.29
C ARG A 373 -34.02 15.75 27.78
N LYS A 374 -32.88 15.61 28.48
CA LYS A 374 -32.78 15.82 29.94
C LYS A 374 -32.65 17.29 30.35
N GLY A 375 -32.53 18.21 29.39
CA GLY A 375 -32.33 19.64 29.62
C GLY A 375 -30.88 20.00 30.02
N PRO A 376 -30.56 21.29 30.12
CA PRO A 376 -29.25 21.76 30.56
C PRO A 376 -29.00 21.40 32.03
N SER A 377 -27.78 20.96 32.34
CA SER A 377 -27.31 20.72 33.71
C SER A 377 -25.96 21.42 33.89
N GLU A 378 -25.93 22.47 34.70
CA GLU A 378 -24.72 23.27 34.93
C GLU A 378 -23.61 22.46 35.61
N SER A 379 -23.96 21.65 36.61
CA SER A 379 -22.97 20.82 37.33
C SER A 379 -22.32 19.76 36.42
N LEU A 380 -23.08 19.20 35.48
CA LEU A 380 -22.54 18.23 34.51
C LEU A 380 -21.60 18.92 33.52
N LEU A 381 -21.90 20.17 33.15
CA LEU A 381 -21.06 20.95 32.26
C LEU A 381 -19.74 21.35 32.93
N GLU A 382 -19.79 21.78 34.19
CA GLU A 382 -18.60 22.07 35.01
C GLU A 382 -17.68 20.84 35.15
N SER A 383 -18.25 19.68 35.46
CA SER A 383 -17.48 18.42 35.46
C SER A 383 -16.91 18.10 34.05
N ALA A 384 -17.68 18.32 32.99
CA ALA A 384 -17.23 18.07 31.61
C ALA A 384 -16.09 18.99 31.17
N GLU A 385 -16.06 20.25 31.61
CA GLU A 385 -14.97 21.22 31.38
C GLU A 385 -13.63 20.64 31.82
N VAL A 386 -13.56 20.20 33.07
CA VAL A 386 -12.33 19.66 33.68
C VAL A 386 -11.90 18.35 33.02
N LEU A 387 -12.86 17.45 32.79
CA LEU A 387 -12.58 16.15 32.15
C LEU A 387 -12.15 16.31 30.67
N SER A 388 -12.50 17.43 30.03
CA SER A 388 -12.11 17.73 28.65
C SER A 388 -10.75 18.42 28.52
N LEU A 389 -10.18 18.95 29.62
CA LEU A 389 -8.82 19.53 29.63
C LEU A 389 -7.75 18.54 29.16
N VAL A 390 -8.02 17.25 29.33
CA VAL A 390 -7.12 16.17 28.95
C VAL A 390 -7.68 15.40 27.75
N TYR A 391 -6.80 14.74 27.01
CA TYR A 391 -7.20 13.92 25.87
C TYR A 391 -7.96 12.67 26.32
N SER A 392 -7.43 11.99 27.34
CA SER A 392 -8.05 10.85 28.03
C SER A 392 -7.62 10.77 29.51
N PHE A 393 -8.42 10.12 30.35
CA PHE A 393 -8.17 9.94 31.78
C PHE A 393 -8.60 8.55 32.28
N ASN A 394 -7.96 8.07 33.34
CA ASN A 394 -8.27 6.83 34.05
C ASN A 394 -9.23 7.11 35.22
N VAL A 395 -10.25 6.25 35.42
CA VAL A 395 -11.21 6.38 36.54
C VAL A 395 -10.89 5.49 37.75
N SER A 396 -9.92 4.59 37.63
CA SER A 396 -9.48 3.69 38.70
C SER A 396 -8.73 4.47 39.80
N PRO A 397 -9.06 4.25 41.08
CA PRO A 397 -8.36 4.89 42.20
C PRO A 397 -6.96 4.29 42.44
N ASP A 398 -6.72 3.06 41.99
CA ASP A 398 -5.50 2.30 42.31
C ASP A 398 -4.43 2.39 41.20
N GLU A 399 -4.75 3.03 40.08
CA GLU A 399 -3.86 3.16 38.92
C GLU A 399 -3.54 4.64 38.62
N TYR A 400 -2.36 4.90 38.08
CA TYR A 400 -1.93 6.22 37.56
C TYR A 400 -2.19 7.40 38.52
N ASN A 401 -2.04 7.18 39.84
CA ASN A 401 -2.20 8.21 40.87
C ASN A 401 -3.61 8.83 40.98
N ASP A 402 -4.65 8.05 40.65
CA ASP A 402 -6.06 8.47 40.69
C ASP A 402 -6.27 9.80 39.96
N GLU A 403 -6.11 9.75 38.63
CA GLU A 403 -6.18 10.95 37.77
C GLU A 403 -7.48 11.72 37.94
N LEU A 404 -8.58 11.04 38.26
CA LEU A 404 -9.86 11.68 38.55
C LEU A 404 -9.79 12.59 39.78
N SER A 405 -9.04 12.20 40.82
CA SER A 405 -8.76 13.05 41.97
C SER A 405 -7.79 14.19 41.65
N ALA A 406 -6.81 13.96 40.77
CA ALA A 406 -5.92 15.03 40.31
C ALA A 406 -6.70 16.12 39.55
N LEU A 407 -7.61 15.72 38.66
CA LEU A 407 -8.53 16.63 37.95
C LEU A 407 -9.49 17.34 38.93
N GLY A 408 -9.96 16.63 39.96
CA GLY A 408 -10.75 17.23 41.04
C GLY A 408 -10.00 18.35 41.79
N ARG A 409 -8.70 18.15 42.07
CA ARG A 409 -7.86 19.19 42.71
C ARG A 409 -7.66 20.42 41.85
N ILE A 410 -7.53 20.27 40.52
CA ILE A 410 -7.41 21.40 39.57
C ILE A 410 -8.66 22.29 39.61
N SER A 411 -9.84 21.69 39.77
CA SER A 411 -11.13 22.38 39.64
C SER A 411 -11.85 22.69 40.95
N GLY A 412 -11.36 22.16 42.08
CA GLY A 412 -12.06 22.21 43.36
C GLY A 412 -13.26 21.27 43.47
N LEU A 413 -13.46 20.35 42.51
CA LEU A 413 -14.55 19.38 42.52
C LEU A 413 -14.19 18.09 43.28
N ASP A 414 -15.19 17.52 43.97
CA ASP A 414 -15.03 16.22 44.63
C ASP A 414 -14.97 15.06 43.62
N ARG A 415 -14.11 14.08 43.90
CA ARG A 415 -13.93 12.87 43.07
C ARG A 415 -15.24 12.11 42.82
N ARG A 416 -16.17 12.06 43.79
CA ARG A 416 -17.46 11.36 43.63
C ARG A 416 -18.35 12.08 42.63
N THR A 417 -18.32 13.41 42.61
CA THR A 417 -19.03 14.23 41.63
C THR A 417 -18.51 13.94 40.23
N LEU A 418 -17.19 13.98 40.03
CA LEU A 418 -16.56 13.67 38.75
C LEU A 418 -16.86 12.22 38.28
N HIS A 419 -16.84 11.24 39.21
CA HIS A 419 -17.17 9.85 38.88
C HIS A 419 -18.63 9.67 38.46
N ARG A 420 -19.57 10.36 39.12
CA ARG A 420 -21.00 10.35 38.75
C ARG A 420 -21.21 11.00 37.39
N ASP A 421 -20.56 12.13 37.16
CA ASP A 421 -20.79 12.96 35.98
C ASP A 421 -20.12 12.35 34.73
N GLN A 422 -18.94 11.75 34.83
CA GLN A 422 -18.35 10.98 33.72
C GLN A 422 -19.22 9.79 33.30
N ALA A 423 -19.87 9.12 34.25
CA ALA A 423 -20.78 8.03 33.96
C ALA A 423 -22.04 8.52 33.23
N GLU A 424 -22.51 9.73 33.55
CA GLU A 424 -23.61 10.36 32.82
C GLU A 424 -23.20 10.80 31.41
N LEU A 425 -21.99 11.32 31.21
CA LEU A 425 -21.46 11.60 29.87
C LEU A 425 -21.38 10.32 29.02
N LEU A 426 -20.98 9.21 29.62
CA LEU A 426 -20.93 7.90 28.94
C LEU A 426 -22.32 7.41 28.54
N ARG A 427 -23.31 7.51 29.43
CA ARG A 427 -24.72 7.18 29.11
C ARG A 427 -25.29 8.04 28.00
N ARG A 428 -24.81 9.28 27.87
CA ARG A 428 -25.17 10.20 26.79
C ARG A 428 -24.38 9.97 25.50
N GLN A 429 -23.44 9.00 25.48
CA GLN A 429 -22.49 8.77 24.37
C GLN A 429 -21.63 10.01 24.03
N LEU A 430 -21.34 10.85 25.02
CA LEU A 430 -20.45 12.03 24.91
C LEU A 430 -19.06 11.76 25.50
N SER A 431 -18.86 10.54 26.00
CA SER A 431 -17.54 9.99 26.29
C SER A 431 -17.49 8.56 25.77
N GLN A 432 -16.29 8.11 25.43
CA GLN A 432 -16.04 6.71 25.11
C GLN A 432 -15.38 6.02 26.31
N GLN A 433 -15.66 4.73 26.44
CA GLN A 433 -15.06 3.86 27.43
C GLN A 433 -14.17 2.82 26.74
N ARG A 434 -12.96 2.68 27.27
CA ARG A 434 -11.96 1.70 26.85
C ARG A 434 -11.34 1.12 28.12
N GLY A 435 -11.92 0.04 28.66
CA GLY A 435 -11.58 -0.43 30.02
C GLY A 435 -11.91 0.63 31.08
N ASP A 436 -10.94 0.99 31.92
CA ASP A 436 -11.03 2.09 32.90
C ASP A 436 -10.70 3.46 32.31
N TRP A 437 -10.36 3.52 31.03
CA TRP A 437 -10.09 4.77 30.35
C TRP A 437 -11.38 5.43 29.86
N ARG A 438 -11.40 6.74 29.96
CA ARG A 438 -12.45 7.62 29.47
C ARG A 438 -11.83 8.72 28.62
N ALA A 439 -12.53 9.09 27.56
CA ALA A 439 -12.23 10.28 26.78
C ALA A 439 -13.54 10.96 26.41
N VAL A 440 -13.62 12.28 26.61
CA VAL A 440 -14.76 13.08 26.14
C VAL A 440 -14.65 13.18 24.62
N LEU A 441 -15.70 12.75 23.92
CA LEU A 441 -15.73 12.63 22.46
C LEU A 441 -17.10 13.04 21.90
N PRO A 442 -17.17 13.54 20.65
CA PRO A 442 -16.07 13.69 19.68
C PRO A 442 -15.07 14.81 20.05
N HIS A 443 -13.85 14.81 19.49
CA HIS A 443 -12.83 15.82 19.86
C HIS A 443 -13.30 17.25 19.60
N ALA A 444 -14.12 17.49 18.58
CA ALA A 444 -14.71 18.80 18.32
C ALA A 444 -15.53 19.33 19.52
N LEU A 445 -16.28 18.44 20.18
CA LEU A 445 -17.03 18.77 21.39
C LEU A 445 -16.08 19.01 22.56
N ALA A 446 -15.16 18.09 22.80
CA ALA A 446 -14.23 18.17 23.91
C ALA A 446 -13.28 19.38 23.80
N ASN A 447 -12.83 19.75 22.60
CA ASN A 447 -12.01 20.93 22.37
C ASN A 447 -12.78 22.21 22.71
N ARG A 448 -14.06 22.30 22.34
CA ARG A 448 -14.93 23.43 22.71
C ARG A 448 -15.10 23.52 24.22
N VAL A 449 -15.34 22.40 24.89
CA VAL A 449 -15.52 22.33 26.35
C VAL A 449 -14.21 22.61 27.10
N ALA A 450 -13.07 22.16 26.58
CA ALA A 450 -11.74 22.46 27.13
C ALA A 450 -11.39 23.95 27.04
N LYS A 451 -11.77 24.65 25.95
CA LYS A 451 -11.59 26.12 25.85
C LYS A 451 -12.30 26.83 27.01
N ARG A 452 -13.54 26.44 27.30
CA ARG A 452 -14.31 26.98 28.43
C ARG A 452 -13.66 26.67 29.79
N ALA A 453 -13.09 25.47 29.96
CA ALA A 453 -12.33 25.12 31.16
C ALA A 453 -11.12 26.04 31.38
N LEU A 454 -10.37 26.36 30.31
CA LEU A 454 -9.23 27.27 30.37
C LEU A 454 -9.61 28.75 30.60
N GLU A 455 -10.86 29.13 30.35
CA GLU A 455 -11.38 30.47 30.70
C GLU A 455 -11.74 30.57 32.18
N ASN A 456 -12.18 29.46 32.76
CA ASN A 456 -12.70 29.40 34.12
C ASN A 456 -11.63 29.03 35.17
N LEU A 457 -10.53 28.38 34.75
CA LEU A 457 -9.50 27.86 35.66
C LEU A 457 -8.22 28.69 35.61
N PRO A 458 -7.63 29.03 36.79
CA PRO A 458 -6.31 29.63 36.85
C PRO A 458 -5.21 28.69 36.33
N LEU A 459 -4.28 29.26 35.57
CA LEU A 459 -3.16 28.54 34.97
C LEU A 459 -2.24 27.92 36.04
N ASP A 460 -2.05 28.61 37.17
CA ASP A 460 -1.24 28.14 38.30
C ASP A 460 -1.84 26.87 38.95
N ASP A 461 -3.17 26.78 39.06
CA ASP A 461 -3.84 25.60 39.64
C ASP A 461 -3.68 24.37 38.75
N ILE A 462 -3.73 24.56 37.42
CA ILE A 462 -3.47 23.50 36.44
C ILE A 462 -2.01 23.01 36.58
N ASN A 463 -1.04 23.91 36.55
CA ASN A 463 0.38 23.56 36.62
C ASN A 463 0.79 22.94 37.97
N ALA A 464 0.15 23.35 39.07
CA ALA A 464 0.42 22.81 40.40
C ALA A 464 0.20 21.29 40.48
N GLU A 465 -0.79 20.76 39.75
CA GLU A 465 -1.01 19.31 39.66
C GLU A 465 -0.21 18.67 38.52
N LEU A 466 -0.14 19.29 37.33
CA LEU A 466 0.50 18.67 36.16
C LEU A 466 2.03 18.51 36.31
N PHE A 467 2.71 19.41 37.03
CA PHE A 467 4.17 19.34 37.19
C PHE A 467 4.64 18.30 38.21
N LYS A 468 3.72 17.60 38.89
CA LYS A 468 4.08 16.52 39.82
C LYS A 468 4.57 15.30 39.04
N GLN A 469 5.69 14.71 39.48
CA GLN A 469 6.27 13.52 38.82
C GLN A 469 5.31 12.33 38.74
N CYS A 470 4.39 12.17 39.70
CA CYS A 470 3.37 11.12 39.66
C CYS A 470 2.25 11.36 38.61
N ASN A 471 2.19 12.54 38.00
CA ASN A 471 1.16 12.95 37.06
C ASN A 471 1.70 13.14 35.62
N VAL A 472 2.91 12.67 35.30
CA VAL A 472 3.51 12.86 33.95
C VAL A 472 2.62 12.32 32.83
N ARG A 473 1.92 11.20 33.06
CA ARG A 473 0.93 10.67 32.10
C ARG A 473 -0.25 11.63 31.89
N LEU A 474 -0.78 12.22 32.97
CA LEU A 474 -1.86 13.21 32.89
C LEU A 474 -1.38 14.50 32.19
N PHE A 475 -0.13 14.91 32.45
CA PHE A 475 0.53 16.00 31.74
C PHE A 475 0.64 15.74 30.24
N LYS A 476 1.06 14.54 29.83
CA LYS A 476 1.08 14.12 28.42
C LYS A 476 -0.31 14.16 27.79
N SER A 477 -1.34 13.70 28.51
CA SER A 477 -2.73 13.74 28.05
C SER A 477 -3.26 15.18 27.91
N CYS A 478 -2.88 16.07 28.82
CA CYS A 478 -3.17 17.51 28.73
C CYS A 478 -2.45 18.13 27.52
N ALA A 479 -1.15 17.86 27.37
CA ALA A 479 -0.34 18.34 26.24
C ALA A 479 -0.94 17.96 24.89
N HIS A 480 -1.42 16.71 24.76
CA HIS A 480 -2.12 16.25 23.57
C HIS A 480 -3.41 17.05 23.29
N ARG A 481 -4.24 17.32 24.31
CA ARG A 481 -5.45 18.15 24.15
C ARG A 481 -5.12 19.59 23.77
N ILE A 482 -4.16 20.20 24.46
CA ILE A 482 -3.73 21.58 24.25
C ILE A 482 -3.16 21.77 22.83
N GLY A 483 -2.50 20.74 22.27
CA GLY A 483 -2.08 20.67 20.87
C GLY A 483 -3.18 20.97 19.83
N TYR A 484 -4.45 20.78 20.18
CA TYR A 484 -5.60 21.08 19.31
C TYR A 484 -6.16 22.50 19.43
N LEU A 485 -5.67 23.28 20.39
CA LEU A 485 -6.20 24.59 20.78
C LEU A 485 -5.27 25.75 20.42
N HIS A 486 -4.45 25.60 19.37
CA HIS A 486 -3.49 26.62 18.91
C HIS A 486 -4.12 27.97 18.55
N ASP A 487 -5.42 28.02 18.24
CA ASP A 487 -6.18 29.23 17.92
C ASP A 487 -6.69 29.98 19.17
N PHE A 488 -6.38 29.50 20.37
CA PHE A 488 -6.93 30.00 21.62
C PHE A 488 -5.85 30.55 22.56
N GLN A 489 -5.97 31.83 22.95
CA GLN A 489 -4.93 32.53 23.68
C GLN A 489 -4.63 31.92 25.08
N PRO A 490 -5.60 31.54 25.91
CA PRO A 490 -5.31 30.86 27.19
C PRO A 490 -4.53 29.54 27.03
N ALA A 491 -4.76 28.78 25.95
CA ALA A 491 -4.00 27.57 25.66
C ALA A 491 -2.54 27.87 25.31
N ARG A 492 -2.29 28.97 24.57
CA ARG A 492 -0.92 29.45 24.30
C ARG A 492 -0.20 29.88 25.58
N ASN A 493 -0.88 30.65 26.44
CA ASN A 493 -0.31 31.07 27.72
C ASN A 493 0.06 29.85 28.59
N LEU A 494 -0.79 28.81 28.63
CA LEU A 494 -0.49 27.57 29.34
C LEU A 494 0.72 26.86 28.74
N ALA A 495 0.79 26.71 27.43
CA ALA A 495 1.93 26.09 26.75
C ALA A 495 3.25 26.87 26.96
N ASP A 496 3.21 28.20 26.91
CA ASP A 496 4.37 29.06 27.20
C ASP A 496 4.89 28.87 28.63
N SER A 497 3.99 28.63 29.59
CA SER A 497 4.39 28.35 30.98
C SER A 497 5.18 27.04 31.13
N TRP A 498 5.04 26.09 30.21
CA TRP A 498 5.69 24.77 30.27
C TRP A 498 7.15 24.81 29.79
N VAL A 499 7.53 25.83 29.03
CA VAL A 499 8.91 26.08 28.55
C VAL A 499 9.61 27.22 29.31
N ALA A 500 8.89 27.89 30.21
CA ALA A 500 9.44 28.92 31.09
C ALA A 500 10.55 28.37 32.00
N SER A 501 11.40 29.25 32.52
CA SER A 501 12.51 28.84 33.39
C SER A 501 11.99 28.09 34.63
N GLY A 502 12.50 26.88 34.86
CA GLY A 502 12.09 25.99 35.95
C GLY A 502 10.90 25.07 35.64
N ALA A 503 10.32 25.16 34.44
CA ALA A 503 9.24 24.28 34.00
C ALA A 503 9.77 23.00 33.30
N PRO A 504 8.94 21.94 33.15
CA PRO A 504 9.40 20.63 32.67
C PRO A 504 10.02 20.61 31.27
N LEU A 505 9.64 21.54 30.37
CA LEU A 505 10.12 21.58 28.98
C LEU A 505 11.11 22.73 28.73
N HIS A 506 11.66 23.33 29.79
CA HIS A 506 12.60 24.45 29.66
C HIS A 506 13.89 24.08 28.91
N ASP A 507 14.49 22.93 29.27
CA ASP A 507 15.70 22.42 28.65
C ASP A 507 15.41 21.13 27.87
N ILE A 508 15.02 21.31 26.61
CA ILE A 508 14.69 20.19 25.72
C ILE A 508 15.89 19.27 25.43
N ALA A 509 17.13 19.73 25.66
CA ALA A 509 18.32 18.91 25.45
C ALA A 509 18.51 17.85 26.55
N SER A 510 17.92 18.07 27.73
CA SER A 510 17.99 17.14 28.87
C SER A 510 16.67 16.42 29.18
N CYS A 511 15.61 16.69 28.40
CA CYS A 511 14.31 16.02 28.55
C CYS A 511 14.38 14.52 28.26
N ASP A 512 13.59 13.74 28.99
CA ASP A 512 13.39 12.31 28.72
C ASP A 512 12.38 12.08 27.58
N ALA A 513 12.17 10.80 27.22
CA ALA A 513 11.27 10.43 26.13
C ALA A 513 9.79 10.82 26.37
N GLU A 514 9.32 10.85 27.62
CA GLU A 514 7.93 11.21 27.94
C GLU A 514 7.69 12.71 27.79
N LEU A 515 8.61 13.53 28.29
CA LEU A 515 8.59 14.98 28.14
C LEU A 515 8.79 15.42 26.69
N LEU A 516 9.66 14.75 25.93
CA LEU A 516 9.81 15.02 24.49
C LEU A 516 8.54 14.67 23.71
N THR A 517 7.77 13.66 24.14
CA THR A 517 6.44 13.41 23.55
C THR A 517 5.47 14.56 23.85
N CYS A 518 5.54 15.14 25.05
CA CYS A 518 4.73 16.31 25.40
C CYS A 518 5.09 17.51 24.51
N LEU A 519 6.40 17.73 24.27
CA LEU A 519 6.91 18.77 23.36
C LEU A 519 6.34 18.61 21.94
N ASP A 520 6.34 17.39 21.39
CA ASP A 520 5.80 17.09 20.05
C ASP A 520 4.31 17.43 19.96
N TYR A 521 3.52 17.05 20.97
CA TYR A 521 2.08 17.36 21.00
C TYR A 521 1.76 18.86 21.05
N ILE A 522 2.58 19.65 21.75
CA ILE A 522 2.29 21.06 21.99
C ILE A 522 2.92 21.97 20.94
N ALA A 523 3.89 21.49 20.17
CA ALA A 523 4.54 22.27 19.12
C ALA A 523 3.57 22.99 18.15
N PRO A 524 2.40 22.44 17.77
CA PRO A 524 1.41 23.16 16.98
C PRO A 524 0.91 24.47 17.61
N VAL A 525 0.94 24.62 18.93
CA VAL A 525 0.39 25.79 19.63
C VAL A 525 1.26 27.03 19.44
N PHE A 526 2.57 26.86 19.34
CA PHE A 526 3.60 27.90 19.45
C PHE A 526 4.89 27.48 18.73
N PRO A 527 4.83 27.21 17.41
CA PRO A 527 5.94 26.65 16.62
C PRO A 527 7.21 27.50 16.68
N GLU A 528 7.07 28.84 16.73
CA GLU A 528 8.19 29.78 16.88
C GLU A 528 9.01 29.56 18.16
N THR A 529 8.32 29.36 19.29
CA THR A 529 8.95 29.14 20.58
C THR A 529 9.71 27.81 20.58
N VAL A 530 9.11 26.76 20.00
CA VAL A 530 9.76 25.44 19.86
C VAL A 530 10.98 25.51 18.94
N LEU A 531 10.88 26.22 17.81
CA LEU A 531 12.02 26.41 16.92
C LEU A 531 13.18 27.13 17.62
N THR A 532 12.87 28.17 18.40
CA THR A 532 13.86 28.90 19.21
C THR A 532 14.50 28.02 20.30
N ALA A 533 13.71 27.13 20.91
CA ALA A 533 14.22 26.15 21.86
C ALA A 533 15.17 25.14 21.18
N LEU A 534 14.85 24.65 19.99
CA LEU A 534 15.71 23.77 19.18
C LEU A 534 17.01 24.47 18.76
N GLU A 535 16.93 25.70 18.27
CA GLU A 535 18.10 26.52 17.96
C GLU A 535 19.01 26.70 19.18
N THR A 536 18.42 26.87 20.37
CA THR A 536 19.18 26.98 21.62
C THR A 536 19.80 25.64 22.03
N ALA A 537 19.06 24.54 21.93
CA ALA A 537 19.53 23.20 22.26
C ALA A 537 20.70 22.74 21.38
N THR A 538 20.75 23.19 20.12
CA THR A 538 21.91 22.89 19.24
C THR A 538 23.24 23.48 19.72
N LYS A 539 23.24 24.42 20.67
CA LYS A 539 24.46 24.93 21.32
C LYS A 539 25.07 23.89 22.26
N THR A 540 24.29 22.91 22.72
CA THR A 540 24.77 21.80 23.54
C THR A 540 25.51 20.80 22.66
N ALA A 541 26.75 20.46 23.04
CA ALA A 541 27.59 19.55 22.28
C ALA A 541 26.92 18.17 22.12
N GLY A 542 26.88 17.65 20.90
CA GLY A 542 26.29 16.35 20.58
C GLY A 542 24.76 16.33 20.46
N PHE A 543 24.06 17.45 20.68
CA PHE A 543 22.60 17.50 20.50
C PHE A 543 22.20 17.31 19.04
N ALA A 544 22.79 18.10 18.14
CA ALA A 544 22.58 18.05 16.70
C ALA A 544 23.47 16.98 16.03
N SER A 545 23.39 15.75 16.52
CA SER A 545 24.23 14.63 16.08
C SER A 545 23.40 13.36 15.89
N ARG A 546 23.83 12.51 14.94
CA ARG A 546 23.38 11.12 14.78
C ARG A 546 23.49 10.29 16.06
N SER A 547 24.41 10.64 16.97
CA SER A 547 24.58 9.95 18.25
C SER A 547 23.48 10.26 19.28
N ASN A 548 22.65 11.27 19.05
CA ASN A 548 21.54 11.60 19.94
C ASN A 548 20.43 10.55 19.80
N PRO A 549 20.04 9.80 20.85
CA PRO A 549 19.02 8.75 20.74
C PRO A 549 17.64 9.27 20.29
N HIS A 550 17.40 10.58 20.43
CA HIS A 550 16.16 11.24 20.05
C HIS A 550 16.27 12.07 18.77
N PHE A 551 17.36 11.97 17.99
CA PHE A 551 17.57 12.79 16.78
C PHE A 551 16.37 12.73 15.82
N ASN A 552 15.76 11.55 15.64
CA ASN A 552 14.67 11.35 14.69
C ASN A 552 13.42 12.17 15.06
N LEU A 553 13.13 12.29 16.35
CA LEU A 553 12.02 13.13 16.84
C LEU A 553 12.27 14.60 16.49
N PHE A 554 13.48 15.10 16.77
CA PHE A 554 13.82 16.51 16.48
C PHE A 554 13.86 16.81 14.99
N VAL A 555 14.41 15.91 14.17
CA VAL A 555 14.43 16.06 12.70
C VAL A 555 13.01 16.09 12.14
N ARG A 556 12.13 15.16 12.57
CA ARG A 556 10.72 15.17 12.16
C ARG A 556 10.01 16.45 12.58
N LEU A 557 10.24 16.91 13.81
CA LEU A 557 9.67 18.16 14.32
C LEU A 557 10.15 19.37 13.51
N LEU A 558 11.45 19.44 13.17
CA LEU A 558 11.99 20.49 12.31
C LEU A 558 11.38 20.46 10.90
N CYS A 559 11.12 19.28 10.32
CA CYS A 559 10.37 19.20 9.07
C CYS A 559 8.95 19.76 9.21
N HIS A 560 8.26 19.53 10.34
CA HIS A 560 6.96 20.14 10.61
C HIS A 560 7.04 21.67 10.80
N LEU A 561 8.13 22.19 11.38
CA LEU A 561 8.39 23.62 11.57
C LEU A 561 8.85 24.30 10.28
N ALA A 562 9.46 23.57 9.34
CA ALA A 562 9.80 24.05 8.01
C ALA A 562 8.57 24.18 7.08
N TYR A 563 7.35 23.94 7.58
CA TYR A 563 6.15 24.00 6.76
C TYR A 563 5.83 25.42 6.29
N GLU A 564 5.86 26.41 7.18
CA GLU A 564 5.52 27.80 6.83
C GLU A 564 6.68 28.47 6.07
N ASP A 565 6.38 29.29 5.07
CA ASP A 565 7.41 29.94 4.24
C ASP A 565 8.36 30.82 5.07
N ASP A 566 7.86 31.52 6.09
CA ASP A 566 8.65 32.41 6.95
C ASP A 566 9.56 31.68 7.95
N GLN A 567 9.19 30.46 8.34
CA GLN A 567 9.97 29.62 9.28
C GLN A 567 11.01 28.73 8.58
N PHE A 568 10.87 28.51 7.27
CA PHE A 568 11.66 27.55 6.50
C PHE A 568 13.17 27.71 6.70
N ASP A 569 13.69 28.92 6.50
CA ASP A 569 15.14 29.19 6.53
C ASP A 569 15.73 28.86 7.91
N ARG A 570 15.01 29.15 9.00
CA ARG A 570 15.48 28.85 10.35
C ARG A 570 15.46 27.34 10.61
N ALA A 571 14.38 26.66 10.25
CA ALA A 571 14.24 25.22 10.47
C ALA A 571 15.24 24.40 9.65
N ILE A 572 15.45 24.74 8.37
CA ILE A 572 16.36 24.01 7.48
C ILE A 572 17.83 24.18 7.88
N GLU A 573 18.21 25.32 8.45
CA GLU A 573 19.57 25.53 8.99
C GLU A 573 19.84 24.66 10.21
N VAL A 574 18.84 24.41 11.06
CA VAL A 574 18.97 23.48 12.17
C VAL A 574 19.04 22.04 11.65
N LEU A 575 18.21 21.67 10.66
CA LEU A 575 18.28 20.37 9.99
C LEU A 575 19.64 20.09 9.37
N LEU A 576 20.26 21.10 8.74
CA LEU A 576 21.60 20.98 8.15
C LEU A 576 22.63 20.56 9.19
N ARG A 577 22.59 21.12 10.41
CA ARG A 577 23.52 20.74 11.50
C ARG A 577 23.41 19.27 11.88
N PHE A 578 22.19 18.72 11.88
CA PHE A 578 22.00 17.29 12.10
C PHE A 578 22.57 16.47 10.93
N ALA A 579 22.31 16.89 9.69
CA ALA A 579 22.75 16.21 8.46
C ALA A 579 24.27 16.20 8.25
N GLU A 580 25.00 17.17 8.82
CA GLU A 580 26.48 17.21 8.81
C GLU A 580 27.10 15.98 9.49
N THR A 581 26.40 15.35 10.44
CA THR A 581 26.88 14.17 11.18
C THR A 581 26.43 12.82 10.61
N GLU A 582 25.57 12.84 9.59
CA GLU A 582 25.14 11.63 8.88
C GLU A 582 26.23 11.18 7.89
N GLU A 583 26.52 9.88 7.83
CA GLU A 583 27.46 9.33 6.85
C GLU A 583 26.84 9.25 5.46
N LYS A 584 27.68 9.25 4.42
CA LYS A 584 27.20 9.16 3.03
C LYS A 584 26.59 7.79 2.75
N GLY A 585 25.35 7.78 2.26
CA GLY A 585 24.64 6.56 1.87
C GLY A 585 23.91 5.83 3.00
N GLU A 586 23.79 6.45 4.18
CA GLU A 586 23.01 5.89 5.29
C GLU A 586 21.50 5.97 5.01
N ASN A 587 20.79 4.85 5.12
CA ASN A 587 19.36 4.78 4.76
C ASN A 587 18.40 4.65 5.95
N ASN A 588 18.90 4.35 7.16
CA ASN A 588 18.05 4.19 8.34
C ASN A 588 17.71 5.57 8.94
N ASN A 589 16.43 5.96 8.96
CA ASN A 589 15.96 7.27 9.40
C ASN A 589 16.83 8.42 8.85
N SER A 590 17.14 8.39 7.56
CA SER A 590 18.06 9.34 6.91
C SER A 590 17.60 10.78 7.10
N ILE A 591 18.52 11.66 7.53
CA ILE A 591 18.26 13.08 7.77
C ILE A 591 18.30 13.81 6.44
N VAL A 592 19.32 13.53 5.61
CA VAL A 592 19.40 14.01 4.24
C VAL A 592 18.20 13.52 3.42
N GLY A 593 17.75 12.27 3.62
CA GLY A 593 16.52 11.74 3.03
C GLY A 593 15.28 12.57 3.39
N GLN A 594 15.12 12.97 4.66
CA GLN A 594 14.04 13.87 5.08
C GLN A 594 14.17 15.27 4.49
N MET A 595 15.39 15.81 4.39
CA MET A 595 15.63 17.10 3.72
C MET A 595 15.27 17.04 2.24
N LYS A 596 15.61 15.96 1.51
CA LYS A 596 15.26 15.79 0.08
C LYS A 596 13.76 15.98 -0.18
N HIS A 597 12.90 15.49 0.71
CA HIS A 597 11.45 15.67 0.57
C HIS A 597 11.05 17.16 0.52
N LEU A 598 11.67 18.02 1.34
CA LEU A 598 11.39 19.47 1.34
C LEU A 598 11.75 20.15 0.00
N PHE A 599 12.62 19.54 -0.80
CA PHE A 599 13.06 20.02 -2.11
C PHE A 599 12.37 19.31 -3.28
N SER A 600 11.35 18.49 -3.03
CA SER A 600 10.48 17.93 -4.07
C SER A 600 9.48 18.98 -4.59
N LEU A 601 9.11 18.89 -5.87
CA LEU A 601 8.09 19.76 -6.48
C LEU A 601 6.68 19.49 -5.90
N TYR A 602 6.38 18.22 -5.61
CA TYR A 602 5.10 17.80 -5.03
C TYR A 602 5.34 17.00 -3.75
N LEU A 603 4.34 17.03 -2.85
CA LEU A 603 4.38 16.31 -1.57
C LEU A 603 5.58 16.71 -0.68
N SER A 604 6.04 17.95 -0.80
CA SER A 604 7.22 18.43 -0.08
C SER A 604 6.99 18.61 1.42
N GLY A 605 5.74 18.82 1.83
CA GLY A 605 5.41 19.13 3.22
C GLY A 605 5.88 20.51 3.66
N THR A 606 6.08 21.44 2.72
CA THR A 606 6.45 22.83 3.01
C THR A 606 5.87 23.81 1.98
N GLU A 607 5.34 24.94 2.45
CA GLU A 607 4.88 26.10 1.68
C GLU A 607 6.04 27.02 1.25
N ALA A 608 7.29 26.69 1.63
CA ALA A 608 8.47 27.46 1.24
C ALA A 608 8.51 27.68 -0.27
N SER A 609 8.66 28.93 -0.68
CA SER A 609 8.67 29.33 -2.07
C SER A 609 9.85 28.70 -2.83
N PRO A 610 9.72 28.51 -4.16
CA PRO A 610 10.81 28.01 -5.00
C PRO A 610 12.11 28.82 -4.81
N LEU A 611 11.99 30.14 -4.69
CA LEU A 611 13.12 31.04 -4.55
C LEU A 611 13.93 30.75 -3.27
N ARG A 612 13.27 30.61 -2.11
CA ARG A 612 13.97 30.30 -0.84
C ARG A 612 14.72 28.98 -0.92
N ARG A 613 14.08 27.95 -1.51
CA ARG A 613 14.72 26.64 -1.69
C ARG A 613 15.95 26.74 -2.61
N GLN A 614 15.85 27.49 -3.71
CA GLN A 614 16.97 27.74 -4.61
C GLN A 614 18.12 28.49 -3.91
N GLU A 615 17.80 29.50 -3.10
CA GLU A 615 18.78 30.26 -2.31
C GLU A 615 19.52 29.39 -1.29
N PHE A 616 18.81 28.49 -0.61
CA PHE A 616 19.42 27.53 0.31
C PHE A 616 20.41 26.59 -0.40
N VAL A 617 20.02 25.98 -1.52
CA VAL A 617 20.94 25.14 -2.31
C VAL A 617 22.13 25.96 -2.81
N ALA A 618 21.90 27.18 -3.31
CA ALA A 618 22.96 28.07 -3.74
C ALA A 618 23.94 28.43 -2.61
N LYS A 619 23.45 28.58 -1.37
CA LYS A 619 24.27 28.79 -0.18
C LYS A 619 25.15 27.56 0.09
N LEU A 620 24.60 26.35 0.04
CA LEU A 620 25.36 25.12 0.24
C LEU A 620 26.46 24.94 -0.81
N LEU A 621 26.17 25.20 -2.09
CA LEU A 621 27.16 25.11 -3.17
C LEU A 621 28.33 26.09 -3.02
N LYS A 622 28.12 27.23 -2.35
CA LYS A 622 29.16 28.22 -2.04
C LYS A 622 29.94 27.93 -0.75
N SER A 623 29.51 26.95 0.04
CA SER A 623 30.15 26.59 1.30
C SER A 623 31.55 26.02 1.08
N PRO A 624 32.54 26.29 1.96
CA PRO A 624 33.84 25.63 1.91
C PRO A 624 33.80 24.19 2.46
N ILE A 625 32.67 23.74 3.03
CA ILE A 625 32.53 22.43 3.67
C ILE A 625 32.15 21.37 2.63
N PRO A 626 32.99 20.33 2.36
CA PRO A 626 32.70 19.32 1.34
C PRO A 626 31.36 18.60 1.53
N ARG A 627 30.97 18.34 2.78
CA ARG A 627 29.69 17.71 3.12
C ARG A 627 28.49 18.53 2.63
N HIS A 628 28.60 19.86 2.56
CA HIS A 628 27.51 20.70 2.06
C HIS A 628 27.32 20.55 0.56
N HIS A 629 28.40 20.34 -0.21
CA HIS A 629 28.31 20.04 -1.64
C HIS A 629 27.63 18.70 -1.90
N GLU A 630 27.92 17.69 -1.07
CA GLU A 630 27.25 16.39 -1.16
C GLU A 630 25.74 16.52 -0.90
N ILE A 631 25.36 17.17 0.20
CA ILE A 631 23.95 17.41 0.54
C ILE A 631 23.27 18.24 -0.57
N ALA A 632 23.91 19.30 -1.07
CA ALA A 632 23.37 20.10 -2.17
C ALA A 632 23.11 19.26 -3.43
N SER A 633 23.98 18.31 -3.74
CA SER A 633 23.79 17.38 -4.86
C SER A 633 22.54 16.50 -4.65
N ASP A 634 22.34 15.98 -3.44
CA ASP A 634 21.17 15.17 -3.11
C ASP A 634 19.85 15.97 -3.16
N LEU A 635 19.88 17.23 -2.70
CA LEU A 635 18.73 18.13 -2.78
C LEU A 635 18.41 18.52 -4.23
N LEU A 636 19.43 18.76 -5.06
CA LEU A 636 19.26 19.03 -6.50
C LEU A 636 18.67 17.84 -7.24
N HIS A 637 19.07 16.61 -6.91
CA HIS A 637 18.46 15.41 -7.47
C HIS A 637 16.95 15.36 -7.18
N ALA A 638 16.54 15.66 -5.95
CA ALA A 638 15.12 15.72 -5.59
C ALA A 638 14.38 16.88 -6.30
N ALA A 639 15.03 18.04 -6.45
CA ALA A 639 14.44 19.22 -7.09
C ALA A 639 14.25 19.07 -8.61
N LEU A 640 15.11 18.31 -9.28
CA LEU A 640 15.04 18.04 -10.72
C LEU A 640 14.15 16.85 -11.09
N GLU A 641 13.55 16.17 -10.11
CA GLU A 641 12.62 15.07 -10.35
C GLU A 641 11.33 15.59 -11.01
N VAL A 642 10.91 14.95 -12.10
CA VAL A 642 9.75 15.37 -12.92
C VAL A 642 8.58 14.39 -12.88
N SER A 643 8.75 13.26 -12.21
CA SER A 643 7.80 12.14 -12.16
C SER A 643 8.08 11.25 -10.95
N HIS A 644 7.07 10.49 -10.49
CA HIS A 644 7.19 9.45 -9.45
C HIS A 644 7.44 9.95 -8.01
N TRP A 645 6.79 11.04 -7.60
CA TRP A 645 6.85 11.48 -6.21
C TRP A 645 6.15 10.51 -5.25
N SER A 646 6.84 10.21 -4.16
CA SER A 646 6.29 9.52 -3.01
C SER A 646 6.64 10.29 -1.74
N SER A 647 5.79 10.19 -0.71
CA SER A 647 6.05 10.78 0.59
C SER A 647 5.66 9.81 1.69
N PHE A 648 6.54 9.70 2.68
CA PHE A 648 6.30 8.96 3.92
C PHE A 648 5.99 9.91 5.09
N ALA A 649 5.92 11.22 4.83
CA ALA A 649 5.67 12.24 5.85
C ALA A 649 4.18 12.33 6.20
N THR A 650 3.89 12.50 7.49
CA THR A 650 2.55 12.91 7.95
C THR A 650 2.48 14.44 7.88
N PHE A 651 1.52 14.98 7.14
CA PHE A 651 1.41 16.44 6.97
C PHE A 651 0.61 17.14 8.09
N GLY A 652 -0.06 16.37 8.95
CA GLY A 652 -0.83 16.91 10.08
C GLY A 652 0.07 17.54 11.15
N PHE A 653 -0.42 18.62 11.77
CA PHE A 653 0.27 19.30 12.87
C PHE A 653 -0.75 19.90 13.84
N GLY A 654 -1.17 19.09 14.81
CA GLY A 654 -2.27 19.42 15.73
C GLY A 654 -3.59 19.64 14.98
N ALA A 655 -4.27 20.75 15.27
CA ALA A 655 -5.52 21.16 14.61
C ALA A 655 -5.31 22.21 13.48
N ARG A 656 -4.06 22.46 13.07
CA ARG A 656 -3.75 23.40 11.98
C ARG A 656 -4.14 22.80 10.64
N LYS A 657 -4.71 23.62 9.77
CA LYS A 657 -4.94 23.26 8.37
C LYS A 657 -3.59 23.17 7.66
N ARG A 658 -3.30 22.01 7.07
CA ARG A 658 -2.07 21.78 6.29
C ARG A 658 -2.37 20.95 5.05
N GLY A 659 -1.58 21.18 4.01
CA GLY A 659 -1.62 20.44 2.76
C GLY A 659 -0.34 19.65 2.53
N SER A 660 -0.14 19.24 1.29
CA SER A 660 1.10 18.63 0.81
C SER A 660 2.28 19.61 0.67
N GLY A 661 2.10 20.89 1.04
CA GLY A 661 3.02 21.99 0.80
C GLY A 661 2.74 22.73 -0.51
N TRP A 662 3.63 23.68 -0.83
CA TRP A 662 3.59 24.47 -2.05
C TRP A 662 3.64 23.55 -3.27
N GLN A 663 2.78 23.83 -4.23
CA GLN A 663 2.73 23.14 -5.52
C GLN A 663 2.38 24.14 -6.62
N PRO A 664 2.87 23.93 -7.85
CA PRO A 664 2.57 24.82 -8.96
C PRO A 664 1.09 24.74 -9.32
N LYS A 665 0.41 25.89 -9.35
CA LYS A 665 -0.98 26.05 -9.80
C LYS A 665 -1.05 26.28 -11.30
N THR A 666 0.02 26.81 -11.89
CA THR A 666 0.12 27.07 -13.32
C THR A 666 1.28 26.30 -13.96
N ARG A 667 1.19 26.08 -15.27
CA ARG A 667 2.30 25.53 -16.05
C ARG A 667 3.55 26.42 -15.94
N GLN A 668 3.37 27.74 -15.85
CA GLN A 668 4.48 28.68 -15.74
C GLN A 668 5.24 28.52 -14.43
N GLU A 669 4.55 28.45 -13.28
CA GLU A 669 5.19 28.23 -11.98
C GLU A 669 5.98 26.91 -11.94
N ARG A 670 5.48 25.87 -12.61
CA ARG A 670 6.22 24.61 -12.76
C ARG A 670 7.49 24.80 -13.58
N ILE A 671 7.44 25.55 -14.67
CA ILE A 671 8.63 25.84 -15.49
C ILE A 671 9.62 26.68 -14.67
N ASP A 672 9.16 27.73 -13.99
CA ASP A 672 9.99 28.63 -13.19
C ASP A 672 10.75 27.89 -12.07
N TRP A 673 10.12 26.87 -11.46
CA TRP A 673 10.79 25.98 -10.51
C TRP A 673 12.03 25.34 -11.11
N TYR A 674 11.87 24.63 -12.23
CA TYR A 674 12.97 23.89 -12.85
C TYR A 674 14.00 24.83 -13.47
N VAL A 675 13.58 25.91 -14.12
CA VAL A 675 14.47 26.94 -14.67
C VAL A 675 15.36 27.52 -13.56
N GLY A 676 14.80 27.82 -12.38
CA GLY A 676 15.58 28.35 -11.26
C GLY A 676 16.64 27.37 -10.75
N PHE A 677 16.32 26.08 -10.61
CA PHE A 677 17.31 25.06 -10.22
C PHE A 677 18.35 24.76 -11.32
N VAL A 678 17.93 24.73 -12.59
CA VAL A 678 18.83 24.63 -13.75
C VAL A 678 19.77 25.83 -13.82
N GLY A 679 19.31 27.03 -13.47
CA GLY A 679 20.14 28.23 -13.36
C GLY A 679 21.24 28.11 -12.30
N LEU A 680 21.06 27.29 -11.25
CA LEU A 680 22.15 26.97 -10.30
C LEU A 680 23.26 26.18 -11.00
N LEU A 681 22.89 25.21 -11.84
CA LEU A 681 23.82 24.36 -12.60
C LEU A 681 24.50 25.12 -13.73
N GLN A 682 23.79 26.02 -14.42
CA GLN A 682 24.36 26.89 -15.45
C GLN A 682 25.52 27.74 -14.91
N ARG A 683 25.37 28.33 -13.71
CA ARG A 683 26.47 29.07 -13.07
C ARG A 683 27.69 28.19 -12.77
N SER A 684 27.49 26.90 -12.49
CA SER A 684 28.57 25.95 -12.31
C SER A 684 29.22 25.54 -13.65
N LEU A 685 28.47 25.52 -14.76
CA LEU A 685 29.03 25.33 -16.12
C LEU A 685 29.92 26.49 -16.56
N GLU A 686 29.57 27.72 -16.18
CA GLU A 686 30.32 28.94 -16.48
C GLU A 686 31.53 29.16 -15.55
N SER A 687 31.71 28.30 -14.54
CA SER A 687 32.82 28.41 -13.59
C SER A 687 34.16 28.09 -14.25
N ASN A 688 35.20 28.85 -13.90
CA ASN A 688 36.58 28.57 -14.31
C ASN A 688 37.15 27.27 -13.70
N LYS A 689 36.43 26.63 -12.77
CA LYS A 689 36.83 25.38 -12.13
C LYS A 689 36.29 24.19 -12.91
N LEU A 690 37.19 23.45 -13.56
CA LEU A 690 36.86 22.26 -14.36
C LEU A 690 35.99 21.22 -13.64
N HIS A 691 36.17 21.02 -12.33
CA HIS A 691 35.37 20.04 -11.57
C HIS A 691 33.91 20.47 -11.38
N GLU A 692 33.65 21.77 -11.21
CA GLU A 692 32.27 22.30 -11.05
C GLU A 692 31.51 22.20 -12.37
N ALA A 693 32.18 22.56 -13.49
CA ALA A 693 31.60 22.41 -14.83
C ALA A 693 31.32 20.94 -15.16
N LYS A 694 32.25 20.03 -14.81
CA LYS A 694 32.05 18.58 -15.00
C LYS A 694 30.86 18.05 -14.19
N TRP A 695 30.77 18.40 -12.91
CA TRP A 695 29.66 17.99 -12.04
C TRP A 695 28.31 18.49 -12.57
N ALA A 696 28.22 19.74 -13.03
CA ALA A 696 27.01 20.28 -13.62
C ALA A 696 26.60 19.54 -14.91
N LYS A 697 27.57 19.15 -15.74
CA LYS A 697 27.32 18.30 -16.92
C LYS A 697 26.75 16.93 -16.51
N GLU A 698 27.32 16.30 -15.47
CA GLU A 698 26.88 15.01 -14.93
C GLU A 698 25.47 15.07 -14.32
N MET A 699 25.03 16.23 -13.81
CA MET A 699 23.66 16.45 -13.33
C MET A 699 22.65 16.72 -14.45
N LEU A 700 23.01 17.52 -15.46
CA LEU A 700 22.08 17.95 -16.52
C LEU A 700 21.83 16.86 -17.57
N ALA A 701 22.87 16.16 -18.02
CA ALA A 701 22.73 15.22 -19.14
C ALA A 701 21.72 14.09 -18.86
N PRO A 702 21.73 13.41 -17.70
CA PRO A 702 20.75 12.36 -17.41
C PRO A 702 19.31 12.90 -17.25
N ASN A 703 19.17 14.15 -16.79
CA ASN A 703 17.87 14.79 -16.55
C ASN A 703 17.31 15.51 -17.79
N PHE A 704 18.09 15.69 -18.86
CA PHE A 704 17.69 16.47 -20.04
C PHE A 704 16.34 16.02 -20.63
N ARG A 705 16.17 14.71 -20.88
CA ARG A 705 14.93 14.16 -21.45
C ARG A 705 13.72 14.51 -20.59
N SER A 706 13.84 14.32 -19.29
CA SER A 706 12.82 14.61 -18.28
C SER A 706 12.46 16.10 -18.25
N LEU A 707 13.48 16.97 -18.25
CA LEU A 707 13.30 18.43 -18.21
C LEU A 707 12.74 18.99 -19.53
N TRP A 708 13.11 18.39 -20.68
CA TRP A 708 12.58 18.75 -21.99
C TRP A 708 11.14 18.28 -22.15
N THR A 709 10.90 16.97 -22.05
CA THR A 709 9.61 16.35 -22.40
C THR A 709 8.54 16.66 -21.36
N LEU A 710 8.86 16.48 -20.07
CA LEU A 710 7.85 16.54 -19.01
C LEU A 710 7.77 17.90 -18.34
N ALA A 711 8.91 18.54 -18.04
CA ALA A 711 8.91 19.86 -17.42
C ALA A 711 8.67 21.02 -18.40
N GLY A 712 9.08 20.87 -19.67
CA GLY A 712 8.90 21.88 -20.71
C GLY A 712 9.90 23.03 -20.64
N CYS A 713 11.10 22.78 -20.13
CA CYS A 713 12.18 23.78 -19.97
C CYS A 713 12.95 24.04 -21.27
N PHE A 714 12.25 24.32 -22.37
CA PHE A 714 12.85 24.33 -23.71
C PHE A 714 13.92 25.41 -23.89
N ASP A 715 13.61 26.65 -23.52
CA ASP A 715 14.47 27.80 -23.84
C ASP A 715 15.79 27.78 -23.06
N VAL A 716 15.75 27.50 -21.75
CA VAL A 716 16.96 27.40 -20.91
C VAL A 716 17.86 26.23 -21.33
N LEU A 717 17.26 25.08 -21.68
CA LEU A 717 18.03 23.92 -22.13
C LEU A 717 18.65 24.19 -23.51
N GLU A 718 17.92 24.86 -24.41
CA GLU A 718 18.43 25.25 -25.72
C GLU A 718 19.61 26.22 -25.62
N GLU A 719 19.51 27.22 -24.73
CA GLU A 719 20.61 28.15 -24.43
C GLU A 719 21.86 27.41 -23.94
N ILE A 720 21.70 26.53 -22.94
CA ILE A 720 22.81 25.74 -22.37
C ILE A 720 23.46 24.83 -23.43
N VAL A 721 22.66 24.14 -24.25
CA VAL A 721 23.18 23.24 -25.29
C VAL A 721 23.93 24.03 -26.35
N ARG A 722 23.39 25.16 -26.83
CA ARG A 722 24.07 26.00 -27.83
C ARG A 722 25.37 26.59 -27.28
N ALA A 723 25.42 26.97 -26.01
CA ALA A 723 26.61 27.57 -25.39
C ALA A 723 27.72 26.55 -25.10
N HIS A 724 27.38 25.29 -24.77
CA HIS A 724 28.34 24.33 -24.20
C HIS A 724 28.51 23.02 -24.97
N ALA A 725 27.66 22.73 -25.96
CA ALA A 725 27.66 21.45 -26.68
C ALA A 725 27.93 21.59 -28.19
N GLU A 726 28.13 22.81 -28.70
CA GLU A 726 28.38 23.05 -30.13
C GLU A 726 29.53 22.19 -30.67
N GLY A 727 29.31 21.54 -31.81
CA GLY A 727 30.33 20.75 -32.50
C GLY A 727 30.78 19.48 -31.76
N GLY A 728 29.96 18.95 -30.86
CA GLY A 728 30.28 17.71 -30.14
C GLY A 728 31.08 17.90 -28.84
N ALA A 729 31.22 19.14 -28.34
CA ALA A 729 31.93 19.45 -27.09
C ALA A 729 31.30 18.84 -25.81
N TRP A 730 30.13 18.23 -25.93
CA TRP A 730 29.44 17.55 -24.84
C TRP A 730 28.69 16.31 -25.37
N PRO A 731 29.37 15.17 -25.54
CA PRO A 731 28.76 13.97 -26.12
C PRO A 731 27.57 13.43 -25.33
N GLU A 732 27.60 13.51 -23.99
CA GLU A 732 26.53 12.99 -23.13
C GLU A 732 25.20 13.72 -23.34
N ILE A 733 25.23 15.05 -23.54
CA ILE A 733 24.00 15.80 -23.81
C ILE A 733 23.44 15.49 -25.21
N TRP A 734 24.31 15.32 -26.21
CA TRP A 734 23.89 14.92 -27.55
C TRP A 734 23.21 13.55 -27.54
N MET A 735 23.76 12.58 -26.80
CA MET A 735 23.11 11.27 -26.60
C MET A 735 21.74 11.40 -25.92
N SER A 736 21.63 12.24 -24.88
CA SER A 736 20.35 12.51 -24.22
C SER A 736 19.33 13.18 -25.14
N ILE A 737 19.75 14.08 -26.02
CA ILE A 737 18.90 14.70 -27.05
C ILE A 737 18.38 13.63 -28.03
N LYS A 738 19.24 12.73 -28.50
CA LYS A 738 18.83 11.63 -29.39
C LYS A 738 17.87 10.64 -28.71
N SER A 739 18.14 10.31 -27.46
CA SER A 739 17.23 9.49 -26.64
C SER A 739 15.85 10.16 -26.53
N THR A 740 15.82 11.48 -26.31
CA THR A 740 14.58 12.27 -26.26
C THR A 740 13.84 12.24 -27.61
N LEU A 741 14.54 12.46 -28.73
CA LEU A 741 13.97 12.35 -30.08
C LEU A 741 13.34 10.98 -30.34
N TYR A 742 14.03 9.91 -29.94
CA TYR A 742 13.57 8.55 -30.17
C TYR A 742 12.31 8.20 -29.36
N PHE A 743 12.32 8.46 -28.05
CA PHE A 743 11.22 8.01 -27.19
C PHE A 743 10.02 8.97 -27.14
N ASP A 744 10.26 10.26 -27.33
CA ASP A 744 9.26 11.30 -27.11
C ASP A 744 9.00 12.16 -28.36
N GLY A 745 9.84 12.05 -29.41
CA GLY A 745 9.77 12.89 -30.61
C GLY A 745 8.43 12.83 -31.36
N GLU A 746 7.82 11.64 -31.49
CA GLU A 746 6.50 11.49 -32.13
C GLU A 746 5.35 12.11 -31.32
N LYS A 747 5.54 12.31 -30.01
CA LYS A 747 4.53 12.90 -29.11
C LYS A 747 4.59 14.43 -29.08
N HIS A 748 5.65 15.03 -29.62
CA HIS A 748 5.84 16.48 -29.64
C HIS A 748 5.14 17.14 -30.83
N GLU A 749 4.70 18.39 -30.64
CA GLU A 749 4.26 19.24 -31.73
C GLU A 749 5.40 19.49 -32.74
N ALA A 750 5.06 19.70 -34.01
CA ALA A 750 6.02 19.83 -35.10
C ALA A 750 7.11 20.89 -34.84
N SER A 751 6.74 22.03 -34.25
CA SER A 751 7.67 23.10 -33.89
C SER A 751 8.67 22.71 -32.81
N LEU A 752 8.25 21.97 -31.77
CA LEU A 752 9.14 21.47 -30.72
C LEU A 752 10.06 20.36 -31.23
N LEU A 753 9.54 19.50 -32.12
CA LEU A 753 10.34 18.49 -32.79
C LEU A 753 11.41 19.12 -33.69
N GLU A 754 11.09 20.22 -34.39
CA GLU A 754 12.06 20.99 -35.18
C GLU A 754 13.14 21.59 -34.29
N ARG A 755 12.79 22.22 -33.17
CA ARG A 755 13.77 22.73 -32.18
C ARG A 755 14.70 21.63 -31.69
N LEU A 756 14.16 20.46 -31.32
CA LEU A 756 14.97 19.35 -30.82
C LEU A 756 15.88 18.75 -31.91
N LYS A 757 15.40 18.67 -33.16
CA LYS A 757 16.22 18.28 -34.32
C LYS A 757 17.32 19.29 -34.62
N GLU A 758 17.07 20.57 -34.41
CA GLU A 758 18.09 21.60 -34.56
C GLU A 758 19.16 21.48 -33.47
N LEU A 759 18.75 21.27 -32.21
CA LEU A 759 19.68 20.99 -31.12
C LEU A 759 20.52 19.74 -31.34
N GLU A 760 19.92 18.67 -31.86
CA GLU A 760 20.67 17.46 -32.24
C GLU A 760 21.74 17.77 -33.28
N LYS A 761 21.42 18.57 -34.32
CA LYS A 761 22.40 18.99 -35.34
C LYS A 761 23.50 19.90 -34.80
N VAL A 762 23.16 20.83 -33.91
CA VAL A 762 24.13 21.77 -33.31
C VAL A 762 25.09 21.05 -32.36
N SER A 763 24.56 20.11 -31.58
CA SER A 763 25.35 19.34 -30.63
C SER A 763 26.02 18.10 -31.24
N ALA A 764 25.67 17.76 -32.49
CA ALA A 764 26.25 16.62 -33.18
C ALA A 764 27.77 16.79 -33.33
N PRO A 765 28.52 15.69 -33.12
CA PRO A 765 29.94 15.68 -33.46
C PRO A 765 30.10 15.99 -34.94
N ASN A 766 30.94 16.98 -35.27
CA ASN A 766 31.15 17.47 -36.64
C ASN A 766 32.59 17.23 -37.15
N ASP A 767 33.43 16.68 -36.29
CA ASP A 767 34.80 16.31 -36.60
C ASP A 767 35.06 14.85 -36.17
N PRO A 768 36.06 14.18 -36.78
CA PRO A 768 36.36 12.78 -36.49
C PRO A 768 36.65 12.48 -35.02
N TYR A 769 37.30 13.38 -34.28
CA TYR A 769 37.63 13.12 -32.87
C TYR A 769 36.37 13.09 -32.02
N SER A 770 35.51 14.10 -32.17
CA SER A 770 34.23 14.18 -31.45
C SER A 770 33.29 13.01 -31.80
N GLU A 771 33.33 12.51 -33.05
CA GLU A 771 32.59 11.31 -33.44
C GLU A 771 33.10 10.06 -32.72
N ILE A 772 34.42 9.86 -32.66
CA ILE A 772 35.01 8.74 -31.92
C ILE A 772 34.64 8.86 -30.43
N GLU A 773 34.71 10.06 -29.86
CA GLU A 773 34.36 10.31 -28.46
C GLU A 773 32.90 9.93 -28.16
N ALA A 774 31.97 10.36 -29.01
CA ALA A 774 30.54 10.15 -28.78
C ALA A 774 30.06 8.72 -29.01
N TYR A 775 30.78 7.93 -29.82
CA TYR A 775 30.38 6.56 -30.16
C TYR A 775 31.22 5.47 -29.49
N ALA A 776 32.48 5.73 -29.16
CA ALA A 776 33.37 4.74 -28.54
C ALA A 776 33.44 4.87 -27.01
N LEU A 777 33.18 6.06 -26.44
CA LEU A 777 33.22 6.31 -24.99
C LEU A 777 31.82 6.40 -24.36
N SER A 778 30.92 5.57 -24.85
CA SER A 778 29.54 5.39 -24.42
C SER A 778 29.18 3.91 -24.48
N ASN A 779 28.12 3.48 -23.78
CA ASN A 779 27.68 2.11 -23.97
C ASN A 779 26.76 1.98 -25.18
N THR A 780 26.82 0.85 -25.86
CA THR A 780 26.01 0.61 -27.07
C THR A 780 24.53 0.80 -26.79
N TRP A 781 24.00 0.27 -25.68
CA TRP A 781 22.58 0.40 -25.29
C TRP A 781 22.10 1.84 -25.00
N ASP A 782 23.03 2.79 -24.80
CA ASP A 782 22.71 4.20 -24.61
C ASP A 782 22.39 4.90 -25.94
N HIS A 783 22.83 4.33 -27.07
CA HIS A 783 22.56 4.87 -28.40
C HIS A 783 21.10 4.63 -28.83
N ALA A 784 20.44 5.71 -29.26
CA ALA A 784 19.08 5.66 -29.77
C ALA A 784 18.94 4.79 -31.03
N GLU A 785 19.99 4.72 -31.87
CA GLU A 785 20.02 3.92 -33.09
C GLU A 785 19.77 2.43 -32.86
N LEU A 786 20.14 1.92 -31.68
CA LEU A 786 19.99 0.51 -31.31
C LEU A 786 18.54 0.11 -31.02
N LYS A 787 17.67 1.11 -30.83
CA LYS A 787 16.27 0.92 -30.45
C LYS A 787 15.32 1.00 -31.65
N ASP A 788 15.80 1.49 -32.79
CA ASP A 788 15.04 1.59 -34.04
C ASP A 788 15.07 0.25 -34.82
N GLY A 789 13.94 -0.21 -35.36
CA GLY A 789 13.85 -1.42 -36.19
C GLY A 789 14.13 -2.76 -35.48
N ILE A 790 14.66 -3.74 -36.22
CA ILE A 790 15.01 -5.07 -35.70
C ILE A 790 16.32 -4.94 -34.90
N PHE A 791 16.26 -5.19 -33.59
CA PHE A 791 17.39 -5.02 -32.65
C PHE A 791 18.73 -5.58 -33.17
N SER A 792 18.72 -6.78 -33.76
CA SER A 792 19.93 -7.41 -34.29
C SER A 792 20.55 -6.67 -35.49
N GLU A 793 19.72 -6.07 -36.36
CA GLU A 793 20.21 -5.30 -37.50
C GLU A 793 20.78 -3.94 -37.07
N SER A 794 20.13 -3.30 -36.12
CA SER A 794 20.55 -1.99 -35.59
C SER A 794 21.80 -2.09 -34.73
N GLN A 795 21.93 -3.15 -33.93
CA GLN A 795 23.17 -3.48 -33.23
C GLN A 795 24.33 -3.67 -34.20
N LYS A 796 24.08 -4.38 -35.31
CA LYS A 796 25.09 -4.60 -36.35
C LYS A 796 25.50 -3.29 -37.02
N LYS A 797 24.55 -2.45 -37.43
CA LYS A 797 24.85 -1.14 -38.06
C LYS A 797 25.65 -0.21 -37.14
N LEU A 798 25.29 -0.14 -35.85
CA LEU A 798 26.03 0.66 -34.88
C LEU A 798 27.45 0.10 -34.67
N GLY A 799 27.57 -1.22 -34.52
CA GLY A 799 28.86 -1.89 -34.42
C GLY A 799 29.74 -1.64 -35.64
N ASP A 800 29.20 -1.75 -36.86
CA ASP A 800 29.90 -1.47 -38.12
C ASP A 800 30.38 0.00 -38.19
N LYS A 801 29.57 0.95 -37.71
CA LYS A 801 29.98 2.37 -37.60
C LYS A 801 31.15 2.54 -36.63
N ILE A 802 31.06 2.00 -35.42
CA ILE A 802 32.12 2.09 -34.41
C ILE A 802 33.42 1.42 -34.92
N ILE A 803 33.31 0.31 -35.65
CA ILE A 803 34.45 -0.34 -36.32
C ILE A 803 35.08 0.62 -37.34
N SER A 804 34.31 1.28 -38.19
CA SER A 804 34.85 2.24 -39.17
C SER A 804 35.57 3.43 -38.52
N LEU A 805 35.09 3.88 -37.36
CA LEU A 805 35.76 4.91 -36.56
C LEU A 805 37.09 4.41 -35.99
N GLY A 806 37.17 3.13 -35.59
CA GLY A 806 38.43 2.48 -35.20
C GLY A 806 39.43 2.39 -36.34
N GLU A 807 38.99 2.08 -37.56
CA GLU A 807 39.85 2.08 -38.75
C GLU A 807 40.41 3.47 -39.03
N LEU A 808 39.58 4.50 -38.92
CA LEU A 808 39.97 5.91 -39.06
C LEU A 808 41.00 6.33 -37.99
N ALA A 809 40.76 5.95 -36.73
CA ALA A 809 41.67 6.23 -35.63
C ALA A 809 43.03 5.51 -35.78
N CYS A 810 43.06 4.36 -36.45
CA CYS A 810 44.30 3.67 -36.80
C CYS A 810 45.06 4.39 -37.93
N ALA A 811 44.34 4.95 -38.91
CA ALA A 811 44.93 5.68 -40.04
C ALA A 811 45.56 7.02 -39.62
N ASP A 812 45.00 7.68 -38.60
CA ASP A 812 45.58 8.86 -37.95
C ASP A 812 45.73 8.65 -36.44
N PRO A 813 46.91 8.18 -35.96
CA PRO A 813 47.15 7.84 -34.56
C PRO A 813 46.93 8.98 -33.57
N LYS A 814 46.90 10.25 -34.02
CA LYS A 814 46.64 11.41 -33.15
C LYS A 814 45.33 11.29 -32.38
N TYR A 815 44.31 10.66 -32.97
CA TYR A 815 43.03 10.46 -32.29
C TYR A 815 43.16 9.57 -31.05
N LEU A 816 43.93 8.48 -31.16
CA LEU A 816 44.21 7.58 -30.04
C LEU A 816 45.05 8.27 -28.95
N GLU A 817 46.03 9.10 -29.34
CA GLU A 817 46.85 9.88 -28.40
C GLU A 817 46.00 10.92 -27.66
N GLN A 818 45.11 11.62 -28.38
CA GLN A 818 44.25 12.66 -27.80
C GLN A 818 43.16 12.07 -26.89
N MET A 819 42.69 10.84 -27.12
CA MET A 819 41.78 10.16 -26.18
C MET A 819 42.48 9.72 -24.89
N GLY A 820 43.77 9.36 -24.97
CA GLY A 820 44.64 9.12 -23.83
C GLY A 820 44.04 8.16 -22.79
N GLU A 821 43.97 8.60 -21.54
CA GLU A 821 43.49 7.80 -20.40
C GLU A 821 42.02 7.40 -20.50
N ARG A 822 41.20 8.14 -21.27
CA ARG A 822 39.75 7.91 -21.35
C ARG A 822 39.40 6.57 -22.00
N LEU A 823 40.30 6.03 -22.83
CA LEU A 823 40.19 4.68 -23.42
C LEU A 823 40.23 3.57 -22.36
N TRP A 824 40.70 3.88 -21.15
CA TRP A 824 41.01 2.89 -20.11
C TRP A 824 40.30 3.16 -18.79
N GLY A 825 39.89 4.40 -18.51
CA GLY A 825 39.42 4.83 -17.19
C GLY A 825 37.97 4.47 -16.82
N ARG A 826 37.14 4.06 -17.79
CA ARG A 826 35.76 3.62 -17.55
C ARG A 826 35.44 2.40 -18.42
N HIS A 827 34.48 1.59 -17.98
CA HIS A 827 33.99 0.47 -18.77
C HIS A 827 32.94 0.93 -19.78
N PHE A 828 33.29 0.92 -21.07
CA PHE A 828 32.38 1.12 -22.19
C PHE A 828 32.41 -0.11 -23.10
N ASP A 829 31.27 -0.75 -23.33
CA ASP A 829 31.21 -1.94 -24.20
C ASP A 829 31.48 -1.60 -25.68
N ALA A 830 31.19 -0.37 -26.13
CA ALA A 830 31.48 0.12 -27.48
C ALA A 830 32.98 0.07 -27.83
N LEU A 831 33.86 0.20 -26.83
CA LEU A 831 35.31 0.07 -27.02
C LEU A 831 35.70 -1.29 -27.60
N TRP A 832 34.90 -2.34 -27.37
CA TRP A 832 35.13 -3.65 -27.98
C TRP A 832 35.01 -3.59 -29.51
N TYR A 833 33.96 -2.96 -30.04
CA TYR A 833 33.80 -2.76 -31.49
C TYR A 833 34.87 -1.83 -32.04
N PHE A 834 35.19 -0.75 -31.31
CA PHE A 834 36.21 0.20 -31.71
C PHE A 834 37.59 -0.46 -31.84
N GLY A 835 37.95 -1.32 -30.88
CA GLY A 835 39.17 -2.13 -30.91
C GLY A 835 39.25 -3.04 -32.13
N LYS A 836 38.13 -3.67 -32.54
CA LYS A 836 38.08 -4.46 -33.80
C LYS A 836 38.40 -3.58 -35.02
N GLY A 837 37.85 -2.36 -35.06
CA GLY A 837 38.15 -1.37 -36.09
C GLY A 837 39.64 -1.01 -36.16
N VAL A 838 40.26 -0.71 -35.03
CA VAL A 838 41.69 -0.37 -34.96
C VAL A 838 42.56 -1.53 -35.48
N ALA A 839 42.21 -2.78 -35.16
CA ALA A 839 42.92 -3.96 -35.66
C ALA A 839 42.74 -4.16 -37.17
N ARG A 840 41.54 -3.90 -37.70
CA ARG A 840 41.21 -4.06 -39.11
C ARG A 840 41.89 -3.00 -39.98
N GLY A 841 41.97 -1.75 -39.50
CA GLY A 841 42.66 -0.66 -40.18
C GLY A 841 44.20 -0.76 -40.15
N SER A 842 44.76 -1.62 -39.29
CA SER A 842 46.21 -1.77 -39.16
C SER A 842 46.79 -2.75 -40.19
N SER A 843 47.71 -2.26 -41.02
CA SER A 843 48.55 -3.10 -41.88
C SER A 843 49.65 -3.84 -41.12
N LYS A 844 49.95 -3.40 -39.89
CA LYS A 844 51.03 -3.92 -39.04
C LYS A 844 50.53 -4.11 -37.61
N ARG A 845 49.68 -5.11 -37.43
CA ARG A 845 48.93 -5.37 -36.19
C ARG A 845 49.80 -5.45 -34.92
N GLY A 846 51.03 -5.96 -35.02
CA GLY A 846 51.98 -5.99 -33.89
C GLY A 846 52.47 -4.60 -33.48
N GLU A 847 52.87 -3.76 -34.44
CA GLU A 847 53.35 -2.39 -34.17
C GLU A 847 52.23 -1.52 -33.58
N THR A 848 51.00 -1.64 -34.10
CA THR A 848 49.84 -0.92 -33.56
C THR A 848 49.47 -1.38 -32.15
N PHE A 849 49.60 -2.66 -31.84
CA PHE A 849 49.38 -3.16 -30.48
C PHE A 849 50.38 -2.58 -29.48
N GLU A 850 51.68 -2.56 -29.82
CA GLU A 850 52.71 -1.93 -28.98
C GLU A 850 52.47 -0.43 -28.79
N PHE A 851 51.96 0.27 -29.81
CA PHE A 851 51.56 1.66 -29.68
C PHE A 851 50.42 1.84 -28.65
N LEU A 852 49.37 1.02 -28.71
CA LEU A 852 48.25 1.06 -27.74
C LEU A 852 48.71 0.74 -26.31
N VAL A 853 49.57 -0.27 -26.16
CA VAL A 853 50.22 -0.62 -24.88
C VAL A 853 51.02 0.58 -24.36
N GLY A 854 51.82 1.22 -25.21
CA GLY A 854 52.61 2.39 -24.84
C GLY A 854 51.75 3.59 -24.41
N GLN A 855 50.55 3.77 -24.98
CA GLN A 855 49.59 4.79 -24.51
C GLN A 855 49.00 4.44 -23.13
N LEU A 856 48.64 3.17 -22.92
CA LEU A 856 48.15 2.69 -21.62
C LEU A 856 49.23 2.80 -20.53
N GLU A 857 50.49 2.51 -20.84
CA GLU A 857 51.59 2.62 -19.88
C GLU A 857 51.83 4.06 -19.43
N LYS A 858 51.61 5.06 -20.30
CA LYS A 858 51.70 6.48 -19.96
C LYS A 858 50.61 6.99 -19.01
N SER A 859 49.49 6.26 -18.84
CA SER A 859 48.39 6.68 -17.96
C SER A 859 48.76 6.67 -16.48
N GLN A 860 48.08 7.47 -15.66
CA GLN A 860 48.20 7.50 -14.19
C GLN A 860 46.97 6.91 -13.48
N LEU A 861 46.15 6.14 -14.21
CA LEU A 861 44.94 5.54 -13.66
C LEU A 861 45.24 4.40 -12.68
N ASP A 862 44.61 4.46 -11.51
CA ASP A 862 44.67 3.39 -10.51
C ASP A 862 43.89 2.13 -10.95
N GLN A 863 42.82 2.34 -11.74
CA GLN A 863 41.97 1.27 -12.27
C GLN A 863 41.84 1.40 -13.79
N ILE A 864 42.04 0.28 -14.50
CA ILE A 864 41.98 0.23 -15.96
C ILE A 864 40.97 -0.81 -16.46
N TYR A 865 40.36 -0.51 -17.60
CA TYR A 865 39.39 -1.36 -18.30
C TYR A 865 39.87 -1.61 -19.74
N PRO A 866 40.55 -2.73 -20.03
CA PRO A 866 41.19 -2.97 -21.33
C PRO A 866 40.22 -3.48 -22.41
N VAL A 867 38.97 -2.98 -22.45
CA VAL A 867 37.91 -3.44 -23.36
C VAL A 867 38.31 -3.25 -24.83
N LEU A 868 39.02 -2.16 -25.15
CA LEU A 868 39.57 -1.91 -26.47
C LEU A 868 40.50 -3.04 -26.94
N LEU A 869 41.40 -3.51 -26.06
CA LEU A 869 42.34 -4.59 -26.40
C LEU A 869 41.62 -5.93 -26.59
N GLN A 870 40.51 -6.17 -25.87
CA GLN A 870 39.70 -7.38 -26.09
C GLN A 870 39.18 -7.46 -27.53
N GLY A 871 38.59 -6.36 -28.00
CA GLY A 871 38.12 -6.24 -29.38
C GLY A 871 39.25 -6.38 -30.39
N TYR A 872 40.37 -5.69 -30.14
CA TYR A 872 41.55 -5.74 -31.00
C TYR A 872 42.07 -7.16 -31.18
N ILE A 873 42.31 -7.89 -30.08
CA ILE A 873 42.82 -9.27 -30.09
C ILE A 873 41.85 -10.20 -30.80
N HIS A 874 40.55 -10.00 -30.58
CA HIS A 874 39.52 -10.81 -31.23
C HIS A 874 39.53 -10.66 -32.76
N GLU A 875 39.60 -9.44 -33.29
CA GLU A 875 39.71 -9.22 -34.75
C GLU A 875 41.04 -9.76 -35.32
N VAL A 876 42.14 -9.63 -34.58
CA VAL A 876 43.42 -10.23 -35.01
C VAL A 876 43.29 -11.74 -35.09
N HIS A 877 42.64 -12.39 -34.12
CA HIS A 877 42.44 -13.85 -34.09
C HIS A 877 41.60 -14.35 -35.27
N ASP A 878 40.53 -13.64 -35.63
CA ASP A 878 39.68 -14.00 -36.77
C ASP A 878 40.46 -14.03 -38.10
N GLY A 879 41.56 -13.27 -38.22
CA GLY A 879 42.45 -13.29 -39.40
C GLY A 879 43.72 -14.13 -39.25
N ASP A 880 44.36 -14.14 -38.08
CA ASP A 880 45.59 -14.86 -37.77
C ASP A 880 45.66 -15.23 -36.27
N ALA A 881 45.27 -16.47 -35.95
CA ALA A 881 45.27 -16.98 -34.58
C ALA A 881 46.68 -17.07 -33.96
N ASN A 882 47.74 -17.26 -34.77
CA ASN A 882 49.11 -17.29 -34.25
C ASN A 882 49.58 -15.89 -33.86
N GLN A 883 49.25 -14.89 -34.66
CA GLN A 883 49.54 -13.50 -34.31
C GLN A 883 48.76 -13.06 -33.06
N ALA A 884 47.48 -13.42 -32.93
CA ALA A 884 46.70 -13.13 -31.73
C ALA A 884 47.30 -13.78 -30.47
N ARG A 885 47.81 -15.01 -30.58
CA ARG A 885 48.56 -15.66 -29.51
C ARG A 885 49.80 -14.86 -29.11
N GLN A 886 50.60 -14.38 -30.06
CA GLN A 886 51.78 -13.55 -29.76
C GLN A 886 51.40 -12.27 -29.00
N LEU A 887 50.29 -11.62 -29.38
CA LEU A 887 49.78 -10.45 -28.65
C LEU A 887 49.33 -10.83 -27.23
N GLN A 888 48.69 -11.98 -27.06
CA GLN A 888 48.28 -12.46 -25.73
C GLN A 888 49.47 -12.83 -24.86
N GLU A 889 50.50 -13.48 -25.40
CA GLU A 889 51.76 -13.75 -24.67
C GLU A 889 52.44 -12.45 -24.23
N ARG A 890 52.44 -11.43 -25.11
CA ARG A 890 53.00 -10.10 -24.83
C ARG A 890 52.31 -9.38 -23.66
N ILE A 891 51.02 -9.58 -23.42
CA ILE A 891 50.28 -8.99 -22.28
C ILE A 891 50.93 -9.32 -20.94
N LEU A 892 51.50 -10.52 -20.80
CA LEU A 892 52.13 -10.96 -19.54
C LEU A 892 53.43 -10.22 -19.23
N GLU A 893 54.05 -9.63 -20.24
CA GLU A 893 55.28 -8.83 -20.11
C GLU A 893 54.99 -7.37 -19.76
N VAL A 894 53.73 -6.93 -19.87
CA VAL A 894 53.28 -5.56 -19.60
C VAL A 894 52.70 -5.48 -18.17
N PRO A 895 53.37 -4.81 -17.21
CA PRO A 895 52.98 -4.83 -15.79
C PRO A 895 51.52 -4.42 -15.54
N LYS A 896 51.04 -3.37 -16.22
CA LYS A 896 49.67 -2.87 -16.06
C LYS A 896 48.62 -3.83 -16.62
N LEU A 897 48.93 -4.58 -17.69
CA LEU A 897 47.97 -5.48 -18.32
C LEU A 897 48.02 -6.91 -17.78
N LYS A 898 49.09 -7.29 -17.09
CA LYS A 898 49.25 -8.62 -16.50
C LYS A 898 48.05 -9.02 -15.64
N ALA A 899 47.56 -8.10 -14.81
CA ALA A 899 46.36 -8.28 -13.97
C ALA A 899 45.06 -8.57 -14.77
N HIS A 900 45.03 -8.21 -16.04
CA HIS A 900 43.88 -8.40 -16.93
C HIS A 900 44.07 -9.56 -17.92
N PHE A 901 45.16 -10.32 -17.81
CA PHE A 901 45.51 -11.38 -18.74
C PHE A 901 44.37 -12.38 -18.94
N VAL A 902 43.72 -12.86 -17.87
CA VAL A 902 42.63 -13.84 -17.99
C VAL A 902 41.47 -13.31 -18.84
N ASN A 903 41.09 -12.07 -18.61
CA ASN A 903 40.02 -11.38 -19.35
C ASN A 903 40.40 -11.22 -20.83
N LEU A 904 41.63 -10.77 -21.12
CA LEU A 904 42.13 -10.59 -22.48
C LEU A 904 42.39 -11.91 -23.22
N LEU A 905 42.77 -12.97 -22.51
CA LEU A 905 42.87 -14.33 -23.04
C LEU A 905 41.48 -14.83 -23.46
N SER A 906 40.46 -14.56 -22.64
CA SER A 906 39.06 -14.96 -22.85
C SER A 906 38.33 -14.16 -23.93
N SER A 907 39.00 -13.18 -24.56
CA SER A 907 38.46 -12.42 -25.70
C SER A 907 38.23 -13.30 -26.93
N VAL A 908 38.93 -14.44 -27.00
CA VAL A 908 38.81 -15.48 -28.03
C VAL A 908 38.61 -16.85 -27.34
N PRO A 909 38.19 -17.91 -28.05
CA PRO A 909 38.14 -19.25 -27.46
C PRO A 909 39.49 -19.66 -26.84
N ILE A 910 39.48 -20.14 -25.61
CA ILE A 910 40.71 -20.49 -24.88
C ILE A 910 41.31 -21.75 -25.51
N ALA A 911 42.42 -21.59 -26.23
CA ALA A 911 43.17 -22.70 -26.84
C ALA A 911 43.99 -23.47 -25.78
N PRO A 912 44.46 -24.71 -26.08
CA PRO A 912 45.20 -25.54 -25.12
C PRO A 912 46.43 -24.86 -24.49
N TRP A 913 47.16 -24.04 -25.25
CA TRP A 913 48.28 -23.28 -24.71
C TRP A 913 47.85 -22.25 -23.66
N GLY A 914 46.68 -21.62 -23.87
CA GLY A 914 46.11 -20.64 -22.96
C GLY A 914 45.63 -21.28 -21.66
N ALA A 915 44.98 -22.46 -21.76
CA ALA A 915 44.62 -23.26 -20.60
C ALA A 915 45.86 -23.66 -19.77
N LYS A 916 46.92 -24.17 -20.43
CA LYS A 916 48.19 -24.46 -19.74
C LYS A 916 48.83 -23.22 -19.11
N LYS A 917 48.77 -22.07 -19.79
CA LYS A 917 49.31 -20.83 -19.23
C LYS A 917 48.53 -20.32 -18.02
N LEU A 918 47.20 -20.44 -18.02
CA LEU A 918 46.36 -20.14 -16.86
C LEU A 918 46.72 -21.03 -15.67
N ILE A 919 46.96 -22.32 -15.90
CA ILE A 919 47.41 -23.28 -14.88
C ILE A 919 48.77 -22.84 -14.30
N ASP A 920 49.73 -22.51 -15.17
CA ASP A 920 51.07 -22.07 -14.72
C ASP A 920 50.98 -20.80 -13.86
N LEU A 921 50.18 -19.81 -14.28
CA LEU A 921 50.00 -18.55 -13.54
C LEU A 921 49.29 -18.77 -12.20
N ALA A 922 48.30 -19.68 -12.14
CA ALA A 922 47.60 -20.02 -10.92
C ALA A 922 48.54 -20.75 -9.93
N LYS A 923 49.34 -21.71 -10.41
CA LYS A 923 50.34 -22.42 -9.59
C LYS A 923 51.45 -21.51 -9.08
N ALA A 924 51.87 -20.54 -9.89
CA ALA A 924 52.90 -19.57 -9.51
C ALA A 924 52.37 -18.46 -8.59
N GLY A 925 51.05 -18.33 -8.41
CA GLY A 925 50.43 -17.27 -7.61
C GLY A 925 50.65 -15.87 -8.18
N GLU A 926 50.88 -15.76 -9.49
CA GLU A 926 51.23 -14.49 -10.14
C GLU A 926 50.01 -13.55 -10.36
N LEU A 927 48.80 -14.11 -10.26
CA LEU A 927 47.53 -13.41 -10.45
C LEU A 927 46.61 -13.70 -9.26
N ALA A 928 45.83 -12.70 -8.83
CA ALA A 928 44.88 -12.86 -7.76
C ALA A 928 43.72 -13.77 -8.20
N ALA A 929 43.21 -14.61 -7.30
CA ALA A 929 42.23 -15.63 -7.66
C ALA A 929 40.97 -15.03 -8.33
N TRP A 930 40.47 -13.88 -7.85
CA TRP A 930 39.27 -13.23 -8.41
C TRP A 930 39.39 -12.91 -9.91
N GLN A 931 40.60 -12.73 -10.44
CA GLN A 931 40.81 -12.46 -11.87
C GLN A 931 40.42 -13.65 -12.75
N TYR A 932 40.41 -14.88 -12.20
CA TYR A 932 40.01 -16.08 -12.92
C TYR A 932 38.49 -16.21 -13.10
N THR A 933 37.70 -15.41 -12.39
CA THR A 933 36.23 -15.38 -12.53
C THR A 933 35.78 -15.05 -13.96
N HIS A 934 36.60 -14.33 -14.74
CA HIS A 934 36.31 -14.00 -16.13
C HIS A 934 36.10 -15.22 -17.04
N ILE A 935 36.63 -16.39 -16.69
CA ILE A 935 36.44 -17.65 -17.45
C ILE A 935 34.99 -18.19 -17.27
N SER A 936 34.32 -17.85 -16.16
CA SER A 936 32.93 -18.23 -15.92
C SER A 936 31.93 -17.48 -16.81
N LEU A 937 32.29 -16.26 -17.25
CA LEU A 937 31.44 -15.39 -18.05
C LEU A 937 31.37 -15.88 -19.50
N GLY A 938 30.21 -15.74 -20.15
CA GLY A 938 30.06 -15.99 -21.59
C GLY A 938 30.47 -17.40 -22.05
N ARG A 939 30.34 -18.41 -21.19
CA ARG A 939 30.65 -19.83 -21.47
C ARG A 939 32.10 -20.11 -21.88
N LYS A 940 33.04 -19.23 -21.54
CA LYS A 940 34.46 -19.36 -21.95
C LYS A 940 35.14 -20.60 -21.39
N HIS A 941 34.72 -21.05 -20.21
CA HIS A 941 35.16 -22.31 -19.60
C HIS A 941 34.89 -23.54 -20.48
N GLU A 942 33.89 -23.55 -21.37
CA GLU A 942 33.53 -24.71 -22.21
C GLU A 942 34.69 -25.18 -23.11
N ALA A 943 35.54 -24.26 -23.56
CA ALA A 943 36.72 -24.59 -24.39
C ALA A 943 37.84 -25.30 -23.61
N ILE A 944 37.81 -25.26 -22.28
CA ILE A 944 38.79 -25.92 -21.41
C ILE A 944 38.32 -27.34 -21.13
N THR A 945 39.22 -28.31 -21.29
CA THR A 945 38.96 -29.72 -20.98
C THR A 945 38.73 -29.89 -19.47
N ASP A 946 37.97 -30.91 -19.07
CA ASP A 946 37.75 -31.18 -17.64
C ASP A 946 39.07 -31.43 -16.90
N ASP A 947 40.07 -32.07 -17.54
CA ASP A 947 41.38 -32.32 -16.95
C ASP A 947 42.15 -31.01 -16.69
N ASP A 948 42.24 -30.13 -17.69
CA ASP A 948 42.92 -28.84 -17.55
C ASP A 948 42.17 -27.90 -16.58
N LEU A 949 40.83 -27.91 -16.63
CA LEU A 949 40.00 -27.12 -15.72
C LEU A 949 40.17 -27.61 -14.28
N SER A 950 40.20 -28.93 -14.06
CA SER A 950 40.43 -29.51 -12.74
C SER A 950 41.81 -29.15 -12.20
N GLU A 951 42.84 -29.17 -13.05
CA GLU A 951 44.20 -28.75 -12.69
C GLU A 951 44.25 -27.26 -12.30
N LEU A 952 43.60 -26.40 -13.07
CA LEU A 952 43.50 -24.96 -12.81
C LEU A 952 42.76 -24.67 -11.50
N LEU A 953 41.55 -25.22 -11.35
CA LEU A 953 40.71 -25.03 -10.17
C LEU A 953 41.39 -25.56 -8.90
N SER A 954 42.12 -26.68 -9.00
CA SER A 954 42.91 -27.21 -7.89
C SER A 954 44.00 -26.24 -7.43
N ALA A 955 44.68 -25.55 -8.35
CA ALA A 955 45.66 -24.52 -8.02
C ALA A 955 44.98 -23.29 -7.38
N LEU A 956 43.84 -22.85 -7.92
CA LEU A 956 43.08 -21.72 -7.37
C LEU A 956 42.54 -22.00 -5.97
N LEU A 957 42.16 -23.24 -5.65
CA LEU A 957 41.74 -23.61 -4.30
C LEU A 957 42.82 -23.37 -3.25
N GLU A 958 44.10 -23.39 -3.62
CA GLU A 958 45.22 -23.10 -2.71
C GLU A 958 45.55 -21.60 -2.60
N ALA A 959 44.92 -20.75 -3.41
CA ALA A 959 45.11 -19.29 -3.40
C ALA A 959 44.13 -18.58 -2.47
N ASP A 960 44.55 -17.41 -1.94
CA ASP A 960 43.70 -16.56 -1.11
C ASP A 960 42.45 -16.10 -1.86
N GLY A 961 41.28 -16.28 -1.23
CA GLY A 961 39.97 -15.98 -1.84
C GLY A 961 39.56 -16.91 -2.99
N GLY A 962 40.34 -17.96 -3.30
CA GLY A 962 40.11 -18.81 -4.46
C GLY A 962 38.88 -19.72 -4.38
N VAL A 963 38.43 -20.07 -3.17
CA VAL A 963 37.23 -20.93 -2.98
C VAL A 963 35.99 -20.32 -3.63
N ALA A 964 35.77 -19.01 -3.51
CA ALA A 964 34.62 -18.32 -4.13
C ALA A 964 34.65 -18.36 -5.65
N VAL A 965 35.84 -18.16 -6.20
CA VAL A 965 36.07 -18.18 -7.65
C VAL A 965 35.84 -19.57 -8.21
N VAL A 966 36.31 -20.61 -7.51
CA VAL A 966 36.08 -22.00 -7.92
C VAL A 966 34.60 -22.34 -7.91
N PHE A 967 33.85 -21.95 -6.87
CA PHE A 967 32.40 -22.14 -6.86
C PHE A 967 31.71 -21.45 -8.03
N GLN A 968 32.05 -20.19 -8.32
CA GLN A 968 31.47 -19.45 -9.44
C GLN A 968 31.75 -20.11 -10.81
N ILE A 969 32.99 -20.58 -11.03
CA ILE A 969 33.35 -21.26 -12.29
C ILE A 969 32.62 -22.61 -12.39
N LEU A 970 32.58 -23.40 -11.32
CA LEU A 970 31.89 -24.70 -11.30
C LEU A 970 30.37 -24.55 -11.45
N GLU A 971 29.77 -23.54 -10.82
CA GLU A 971 28.35 -23.25 -10.96
C GLU A 971 27.98 -23.04 -12.42
N MET A 972 28.73 -22.17 -13.11
CA MET A 972 28.52 -21.89 -14.53
C MET A 972 28.81 -23.12 -15.41
N ARG A 973 29.86 -23.90 -15.09
CA ARG A 973 30.15 -25.17 -15.79
C ARG A 973 29.06 -26.22 -15.62
N PHE A 974 28.38 -26.23 -14.48
CA PHE A 974 27.26 -27.13 -14.17
C PHE A 974 25.90 -26.54 -14.57
N PHE A 975 25.88 -25.34 -15.14
CA PHE A 975 24.71 -24.78 -15.80
C PHE A 975 24.54 -25.42 -17.19
N ILE A 976 23.96 -26.62 -17.20
CA ILE A 976 23.78 -27.42 -18.41
C ILE A 976 22.39 -27.13 -18.99
N ASP A 977 22.34 -26.56 -20.20
CA ASP A 977 21.08 -26.33 -20.93
C ASP A 977 20.37 -27.66 -21.24
N GLN A 978 19.04 -27.63 -21.39
CA GLN A 978 18.22 -28.82 -21.68
C GLN A 978 18.63 -29.60 -22.95
N ASN A 979 19.38 -28.96 -23.86
CA ASN A 979 19.83 -29.53 -25.13
C ASN A 979 21.33 -29.91 -25.13
N SER A 980 22.00 -29.91 -23.98
CA SER A 980 23.43 -30.26 -23.86
C SER A 980 23.60 -31.68 -23.33
N ASP A 981 24.43 -32.48 -24.00
CA ASP A 981 24.80 -33.85 -23.60
C ASP A 981 26.04 -33.87 -22.68
N TYR A 982 26.51 -32.72 -22.22
CA TYR A 982 27.69 -32.65 -21.35
C TYR A 982 27.43 -33.29 -19.98
N VAL A 983 28.35 -34.15 -19.55
CA VAL A 983 28.36 -34.76 -18.23
C VAL A 983 29.73 -34.49 -17.60
N PRO A 984 29.79 -33.81 -16.43
CA PRO A 984 31.04 -33.59 -15.72
C PRO A 984 31.77 -34.91 -15.41
N THR A 985 33.07 -34.94 -15.67
CA THR A 985 33.91 -36.08 -15.30
C THR A 985 34.12 -36.16 -13.79
N GLU A 986 34.46 -37.35 -13.29
CA GLU A 986 34.73 -37.57 -11.87
C GLU A 986 35.90 -36.70 -11.36
N VAL A 987 36.90 -36.41 -12.20
CA VAL A 987 38.03 -35.55 -11.85
C VAL A 987 37.56 -34.14 -11.48
N LEU A 988 36.60 -33.59 -12.25
CA LEU A 988 36.04 -32.27 -12.00
C LEU A 988 35.08 -32.27 -10.79
N LEU A 989 34.27 -33.33 -10.64
CA LEU A 989 33.40 -33.50 -9.47
C LEU A 989 34.21 -33.58 -8.17
N ALA A 990 35.36 -34.26 -8.19
CA ALA A 990 36.28 -34.35 -7.06
C ALA A 990 36.84 -32.98 -6.65
N VAL A 991 37.15 -32.10 -7.62
CA VAL A 991 37.56 -30.72 -7.31
C VAL A 991 36.42 -29.93 -6.65
N GLY A 992 35.17 -30.10 -7.11
CA GLY A 992 34.02 -29.49 -6.46
C GLY A 992 33.82 -29.97 -5.02
N ARG A 993 34.00 -31.27 -4.75
CA ARG A 993 34.00 -31.80 -3.38
C ARG A 993 35.16 -31.25 -2.54
N LYS A 994 36.36 -31.11 -3.10
CA LYS A 994 37.50 -30.44 -2.44
C LYS A 994 37.18 -28.97 -2.09
N ALA A 995 36.48 -28.25 -2.97
CA ALA A 995 36.03 -26.88 -2.72
C ALA A 995 35.02 -26.81 -1.55
N ILE A 996 34.04 -27.72 -1.51
CA ILE A 996 33.08 -27.87 -0.40
C ILE A 996 33.81 -28.19 0.90
N THR A 997 34.79 -29.10 0.88
CA THR A 997 35.62 -29.43 2.06
C THR A 997 36.37 -28.20 2.59
N LYS A 998 37.00 -27.40 1.72
CA LYS A 998 37.70 -26.17 2.14
C LYS A 998 36.74 -25.14 2.73
N MET A 999 35.61 -24.90 2.07
CA MET A 999 34.58 -24.00 2.59
C MET A 999 34.06 -24.46 3.95
N ALA A 1000 33.80 -25.76 4.11
CA ALA A 1000 33.35 -26.34 5.36
C ALA A 1000 34.38 -26.18 6.50
N ALA A 1001 35.64 -25.85 6.22
CA ALA A 1001 36.68 -25.55 7.21
C ALA A 1001 36.87 -24.04 7.49
N MET A 1002 36.32 -23.14 6.66
CA MET A 1002 36.46 -21.68 6.79
C MET A 1002 35.62 -21.08 7.93
N ARG A 1003 35.90 -19.84 8.33
CA ARG A 1003 35.08 -19.11 9.31
C ARG A 1003 33.88 -18.42 8.66
N ARG A 1004 32.82 -18.16 9.45
CA ARG A 1004 31.55 -17.60 8.96
C ARG A 1004 31.68 -16.25 8.25
N ASP A 1005 32.52 -15.35 8.74
CA ASP A 1005 32.80 -14.04 8.17
C ASP A 1005 33.40 -14.13 6.76
N GLU A 1006 34.17 -15.19 6.49
CA GLU A 1006 34.73 -15.49 5.16
C GLU A 1006 33.68 -16.11 4.21
N ILE A 1007 32.56 -16.61 4.75
CA ILE A 1007 31.50 -17.33 4.01
C ILE A 1007 30.39 -16.41 3.49
N GLY A 1008 30.29 -15.18 4.00
CA GLY A 1008 29.25 -14.22 3.60
C GLY A 1008 29.19 -13.94 2.09
N GLN A 1009 30.31 -14.14 1.37
CA GLN A 1009 30.44 -13.89 -0.07
C GLN A 1009 29.79 -14.97 -0.96
N PHE A 1010 29.46 -16.15 -0.43
CA PHE A 1010 28.95 -17.29 -1.24
C PHE A 1010 27.44 -17.28 -1.48
N ARG A 1011 26.66 -16.47 -0.73
CA ARG A 1011 25.18 -16.50 -0.77
C ARG A 1011 24.56 -16.04 -2.10
N SER A 1012 25.33 -15.33 -2.94
CA SER A 1012 24.88 -14.83 -4.25
C SER A 1012 25.46 -15.61 -5.44
N LEU A 1013 26.20 -16.71 -5.22
CA LEU A 1013 27.00 -17.42 -6.23
C LEU A 1013 26.52 -18.88 -6.52
N GLY A 1014 25.22 -19.16 -6.36
CA GLY A 1014 24.61 -20.42 -6.79
C GLY A 1014 25.18 -21.71 -6.19
N PHE A 1015 25.73 -21.62 -4.98
CA PHE A 1015 26.40 -22.69 -4.23
C PHE A 1015 25.65 -24.04 -4.21
N GLY A 1016 24.33 -24.04 -4.03
CA GLY A 1016 23.51 -25.25 -4.02
C GLY A 1016 23.65 -26.11 -5.28
N ARG A 1017 23.85 -25.51 -6.47
CA ARG A 1017 24.02 -26.27 -7.73
C ARG A 1017 25.30 -27.10 -7.72
N VAL A 1018 26.38 -26.58 -7.17
CA VAL A 1018 27.65 -27.30 -7.06
C VAL A 1018 27.51 -28.43 -6.05
N ALA A 1019 26.86 -28.19 -4.91
CA ALA A 1019 26.58 -29.23 -3.92
C ALA A 1019 25.72 -30.36 -4.50
N ASP A 1020 24.63 -30.04 -5.21
CA ASP A 1020 23.74 -31.02 -5.85
C ASP A 1020 24.45 -31.94 -6.85
N ARG A 1021 25.40 -31.40 -7.63
CA ARG A 1021 26.14 -32.16 -8.64
C ARG A 1021 27.31 -32.94 -8.07
N CYS A 1022 27.98 -32.42 -7.05
CA CYS A 1022 29.16 -33.04 -6.45
C CYS A 1022 28.82 -34.07 -5.36
N LEU A 1023 27.68 -33.93 -4.69
CA LEU A 1023 27.26 -34.79 -3.56
C LEU A 1023 26.12 -35.75 -3.95
N ILE A 1024 26.21 -36.32 -5.15
CA ILE A 1024 25.31 -37.37 -5.63
C ILE A 1024 25.59 -38.72 -4.96
N ALA A 1025 24.64 -39.66 -4.99
CA ALA A 1025 24.74 -40.95 -4.31
C ALA A 1025 25.97 -41.82 -4.69
N SER A 1026 26.58 -41.59 -5.86
CA SER A 1026 27.79 -42.30 -6.31
C SER A 1026 29.11 -41.65 -5.85
N ALA A 1027 29.07 -40.53 -5.13
CA ALA A 1027 30.28 -39.86 -4.66
C ALA A 1027 31.06 -40.73 -3.64
N PRO A 1028 32.40 -40.66 -3.62
CA PRO A 1028 33.23 -41.44 -2.69
C PRO A 1028 32.87 -41.18 -1.22
N SER A 1029 32.55 -42.24 -0.48
CA SER A 1029 32.05 -42.13 0.89
C SER A 1029 33.07 -41.55 1.86
N ASP A 1030 34.36 -41.79 1.62
CA ASP A 1030 35.48 -41.24 2.40
C ASP A 1030 35.56 -39.72 2.30
N GLU A 1031 35.44 -39.15 1.09
CA GLU A 1031 35.40 -37.70 0.89
C GLU A 1031 34.17 -37.06 1.54
N VAL A 1032 32.99 -37.66 1.34
CA VAL A 1032 31.73 -37.18 1.93
C VAL A 1032 31.77 -37.21 3.45
N THR A 1033 32.38 -38.24 4.04
CA THR A 1033 32.56 -38.36 5.50
C THR A 1033 33.36 -37.19 6.06
N VAL A 1034 34.41 -36.73 5.35
CA VAL A 1034 35.20 -35.57 5.78
C VAL A 1034 34.37 -34.28 5.74
N ILE A 1035 33.56 -34.08 4.69
CA ILE A 1035 32.68 -32.91 4.56
C ILE A 1035 31.66 -32.87 5.70
N VAL A 1036 30.96 -33.99 5.92
CA VAL A 1036 29.97 -34.12 7.01
C VAL A 1036 30.61 -33.80 8.36
N LYS A 1037 31.81 -34.35 8.63
CA LYS A 1037 32.55 -34.08 9.85
C LYS A 1037 32.86 -32.59 10.03
N LEU A 1038 33.43 -31.93 9.01
CA LEU A 1038 33.80 -30.51 9.09
C LEU A 1038 32.60 -29.58 9.30
N LEU A 1039 31.47 -29.86 8.62
CA LEU A 1039 30.24 -29.10 8.80
C LEU A 1039 29.69 -29.27 10.21
N CYS A 1040 29.59 -30.50 10.71
CA CYS A 1040 29.11 -30.78 12.06
C CYS A 1040 30.05 -30.16 13.11
N ASP A 1041 31.37 -30.36 13.01
CA ASP A 1041 32.35 -29.77 13.92
C ASP A 1041 32.29 -28.23 13.89
N GLY A 1042 32.04 -27.64 12.72
CA GLY A 1042 31.87 -26.20 12.55
C GLY A 1042 30.63 -25.66 13.25
N ILE A 1043 29.51 -26.37 13.16
CA ILE A 1043 28.26 -26.00 13.83
C ILE A 1043 28.40 -26.19 15.35
N GLN A 1044 28.98 -27.30 15.79
CA GLN A 1044 29.20 -27.62 17.21
C GLN A 1044 30.04 -26.54 17.92
N ASN A 1045 31.05 -25.99 17.23
CA ASN A 1045 31.94 -24.98 17.78
C ASN A 1045 31.54 -23.54 17.40
N TYR A 1046 30.30 -23.33 16.92
CA TYR A 1046 29.76 -22.02 16.52
C TYR A 1046 30.57 -21.30 15.41
N ARG A 1047 31.40 -22.03 14.67
CA ARG A 1047 32.11 -21.53 13.49
C ARG A 1047 31.17 -21.36 12.30
N LEU A 1048 30.14 -22.20 12.20
CA LEU A 1048 29.11 -22.20 11.16
C LEU A 1048 27.72 -22.20 11.80
N TYR A 1049 26.72 -21.69 11.10
CA TYR A 1049 25.32 -21.84 11.49
C TYR A 1049 24.58 -22.77 10.53
N GLY A 1050 23.84 -23.75 11.08
CA GLY A 1050 23.17 -24.79 10.28
C GLY A 1050 22.21 -24.24 9.23
N PHE A 1051 21.46 -23.18 9.56
CA PHE A 1051 20.53 -22.55 8.60
C PHE A 1051 21.23 -21.88 7.41
N GLU A 1052 22.50 -21.46 7.56
CA GLU A 1052 23.29 -20.85 6.48
C GLU A 1052 23.89 -21.92 5.55
N MET A 1053 23.93 -23.18 6.00
CA MET A 1053 24.51 -24.32 5.29
C MET A 1053 23.45 -25.21 4.62
N GLY A 1054 22.18 -24.79 4.59
CA GLY A 1054 21.05 -25.59 4.13
C GLY A 1054 21.22 -26.17 2.72
N GLU A 1055 21.77 -25.38 1.79
CA GLU A 1055 22.02 -25.82 0.41
C GLU A 1055 23.08 -26.93 0.28
N CYS A 1056 24.01 -27.04 1.25
CA CYS A 1056 24.98 -28.14 1.30
C CYS A 1056 24.41 -29.35 2.04
N LEU A 1057 23.67 -29.09 3.12
CA LEU A 1057 23.16 -30.11 4.02
C LEU A 1057 22.02 -30.91 3.38
N SER A 1058 21.17 -30.29 2.55
CA SER A 1058 20.05 -30.98 1.91
C SER A 1058 20.50 -32.12 0.98
N PRO A 1059 21.46 -31.93 0.05
CA PRO A 1059 22.01 -33.05 -0.74
C PRO A 1059 22.65 -34.15 0.10
N LEU A 1060 23.36 -33.78 1.19
CA LEU A 1060 23.97 -34.74 2.11
C LEU A 1060 22.93 -35.59 2.84
N ILE A 1061 21.88 -34.96 3.38
CA ILE A 1061 20.79 -35.65 4.07
C ILE A 1061 20.03 -36.56 3.10
N LYS A 1062 19.77 -36.08 1.88
CA LYS A 1062 19.05 -36.83 0.86
C LYS A 1062 19.82 -38.08 0.39
N ASN A 1063 21.09 -37.91 0.03
CA ASN A 1063 21.88 -38.96 -0.61
C ASN A 1063 22.67 -39.83 0.38
N PHE A 1064 23.18 -39.23 1.46
CA PHE A 1064 24.04 -39.86 2.47
C PHE A 1064 23.52 -39.71 3.93
N PRO A 1065 22.23 -39.98 4.21
CA PRO A 1065 21.65 -39.83 5.54
C PRO A 1065 22.40 -40.63 6.60
N GLU A 1066 22.90 -41.82 6.29
CA GLU A 1066 23.59 -42.67 7.26
C GLU A 1066 24.88 -42.01 7.78
N LEU A 1067 25.66 -41.38 6.90
CA LEU A 1067 26.90 -40.68 7.29
C LEU A 1067 26.61 -39.44 8.16
N VAL A 1068 25.53 -38.71 7.85
CA VAL A 1068 25.09 -37.56 8.64
C VAL A 1068 24.62 -38.02 10.02
N LEU A 1069 23.77 -39.05 10.07
CA LEU A 1069 23.24 -39.60 11.32
C LEU A 1069 24.33 -40.20 12.21
N ASP A 1070 25.29 -40.94 11.64
CA ASP A 1070 26.43 -41.50 12.37
C ASP A 1070 27.24 -40.38 13.07
N ARG A 1071 27.42 -39.22 12.41
CA ARG A 1071 28.12 -38.08 13.01
C ARG A 1071 27.27 -37.32 14.03
N VAL A 1072 25.97 -37.18 13.79
CA VAL A 1072 25.08 -36.43 14.70
C VAL A 1072 24.80 -37.22 15.99
N PHE A 1073 24.65 -38.54 15.91
CA PHE A 1073 24.29 -39.44 17.02
C PHE A 1073 25.42 -40.44 17.35
N SER A 1074 26.67 -39.96 17.35
CA SER A 1074 27.86 -40.77 17.60
C SER A 1074 27.82 -41.44 18.97
N HIS A 1075 27.94 -42.77 19.02
CA HIS A 1075 27.81 -43.56 20.26
C HIS A 1075 29.02 -43.36 21.19
N GLY A 1076 29.03 -42.30 22.01
CA GLY A 1076 30.03 -42.12 23.06
C GLY A 1076 30.32 -40.70 23.59
N ASP A 1077 29.73 -39.64 23.03
CA ASP A 1077 29.91 -38.27 23.54
C ASP A 1077 28.76 -37.83 24.46
N ARG A 1078 29.02 -36.84 25.33
CA ARG A 1078 28.06 -36.29 26.30
C ARG A 1078 26.74 -35.89 25.60
N ASP A 1079 25.59 -36.28 26.16
CA ASP A 1079 24.23 -36.01 25.64
C ASP A 1079 24.05 -34.55 25.15
N ASP A 1080 24.66 -33.57 25.83
CA ASP A 1080 24.58 -32.14 25.49
C ASP A 1080 25.06 -31.78 24.06
N ASN A 1081 26.02 -32.54 23.50
CA ASN A 1081 26.58 -32.25 22.16
C ASN A 1081 25.68 -32.77 21.03
N GLU A 1082 25.04 -33.92 21.23
CA GLU A 1082 24.13 -34.50 20.25
C GLU A 1082 22.87 -33.66 20.08
N ASP A 1083 22.30 -33.20 21.20
CA ASP A 1083 21.12 -32.33 21.22
C ASP A 1083 21.40 -31.00 20.51
N LEU A 1084 22.58 -30.40 20.74
CA LEU A 1084 22.98 -29.17 20.05
C LEU A 1084 23.08 -29.35 18.53
N LEU A 1085 23.69 -30.44 18.06
CA LEU A 1085 23.86 -30.71 16.63
C LEU A 1085 22.55 -31.04 15.95
N SER A 1086 21.75 -31.93 16.53
CA SER A 1086 20.41 -32.27 16.02
C SER A 1086 19.55 -31.02 15.92
N HIS A 1087 19.50 -30.22 17.00
CA HIS A 1087 18.73 -28.99 17.04
C HIS A 1087 19.28 -27.93 16.06
N SER A 1088 20.58 -27.83 15.84
CA SER A 1088 21.14 -26.80 14.95
C SER A 1088 21.02 -27.17 13.46
N LEU A 1089 21.01 -28.47 13.14
CA LEU A 1089 20.93 -28.96 11.77
C LEU A 1089 19.48 -29.10 11.26
N PHE A 1090 18.57 -29.57 12.12
CA PHE A 1090 17.24 -30.01 11.68
C PHE A 1090 16.09 -29.15 12.20
N ARG A 1091 16.33 -28.12 13.01
CA ARG A 1091 15.26 -27.29 13.57
C ARG A 1091 14.57 -26.43 12.52
N ASP A 1092 13.24 -26.40 12.62
CA ASP A 1092 12.35 -25.55 11.84
C ASP A 1092 12.49 -24.07 12.30
N LEU A 1093 13.35 -23.30 11.62
CA LEU A 1093 13.52 -21.85 11.81
C LEU A 1093 12.64 -21.12 10.78
N SER A 1094 11.36 -20.91 11.13
CA SER A 1094 10.39 -20.06 10.41
C SER A 1094 10.05 -20.45 8.96
N TYR A 1095 8.82 -20.13 8.53
CA TYR A 1095 8.25 -20.47 7.22
C TYR A 1095 8.97 -19.84 6.00
N GLU A 1096 9.96 -18.96 6.22
CA GLU A 1096 10.64 -18.21 5.16
C GLU A 1096 12.01 -18.77 4.76
N SER A 1097 12.61 -19.67 5.56
CA SER A 1097 13.94 -20.22 5.27
C SER A 1097 13.89 -21.62 4.67
N ARG A 1098 14.48 -21.81 3.47
CA ARG A 1098 14.78 -23.13 2.89
C ARG A 1098 15.93 -23.82 3.64
N GLY A 1099 15.73 -24.13 4.92
CA GLY A 1099 16.67 -24.94 5.70
C GLY A 1099 16.63 -26.41 5.27
N ALA A 1100 17.75 -27.13 5.42
CA ALA A 1100 17.80 -28.57 5.16
C ALA A 1100 16.96 -29.34 6.19
N GLN A 1101 16.20 -30.34 5.75
CA GLN A 1101 15.28 -31.08 6.62
C GLN A 1101 15.65 -32.56 6.63
N LEU A 1102 15.59 -33.20 7.81
CA LEU A 1102 15.79 -34.66 7.88
C LEU A 1102 14.73 -35.42 7.04
N ASN A 1103 13.57 -34.80 6.80
CA ASN A 1103 12.52 -35.30 5.92
C ASN A 1103 12.92 -35.38 4.44
N ASP A 1104 14.02 -34.76 4.02
CA ASP A 1104 14.58 -34.90 2.66
C ASP A 1104 15.12 -36.33 2.41
N ALA A 1105 15.44 -37.05 3.48
CA ALA A 1105 15.82 -38.46 3.43
C ALA A 1105 14.59 -39.38 3.35
N SER A 1106 14.76 -40.54 2.72
CA SER A 1106 13.73 -41.59 2.72
C SER A 1106 13.48 -42.09 4.14
N VAL A 1107 12.21 -42.15 4.54
CA VAL A 1107 11.78 -42.65 5.85
C VAL A 1107 12.25 -44.10 6.09
N ASP A 1108 12.26 -44.93 5.05
CA ASP A 1108 12.71 -46.32 5.14
C ASP A 1108 14.20 -46.42 5.48
N ARG A 1109 15.02 -45.51 4.92
CA ARG A 1109 16.47 -45.44 5.23
C ARG A 1109 16.71 -45.00 6.67
N LEU A 1110 15.95 -44.01 7.15
CA LEU A 1110 16.05 -43.54 8.54
C LEU A 1110 15.70 -44.65 9.53
N ILE A 1111 14.60 -45.38 9.31
CA ILE A 1111 14.18 -46.50 10.16
C ILE A 1111 15.19 -47.66 10.09
N ALA A 1112 15.68 -48.00 8.89
CA ALA A 1112 16.67 -49.05 8.72
C ALA A 1112 17.99 -48.74 9.44
N TRP A 1113 18.43 -47.48 9.43
CA TRP A 1113 19.64 -47.05 10.13
C TRP A 1113 19.56 -47.27 11.65
N CYS A 1114 18.38 -47.10 12.26
CA CYS A 1114 18.19 -47.36 13.69
C CYS A 1114 18.36 -48.85 14.07
N LYS A 1115 18.29 -49.80 13.12
CA LYS A 1115 18.45 -51.25 13.36
C LYS A 1115 17.56 -51.81 14.49
N GLY A 1116 16.41 -51.20 14.74
CA GLY A 1116 15.49 -51.58 15.83
C GLY A 1116 15.84 -51.04 17.21
N ASP A 1117 16.86 -50.18 17.34
CA ASP A 1117 17.18 -49.47 18.59
C ASP A 1117 16.12 -48.40 18.88
N GLN A 1118 15.35 -48.62 19.95
CA GLN A 1118 14.27 -47.74 20.39
C GLN A 1118 14.76 -46.36 20.83
N THR A 1119 16.01 -46.26 21.32
CA THR A 1119 16.63 -44.99 21.70
C THR A 1119 16.91 -44.14 20.47
N LEU A 1120 17.46 -44.75 19.42
CA LEU A 1120 17.75 -44.06 18.15
C LEU A 1120 16.47 -43.67 17.42
N LEU A 1121 15.45 -44.54 17.40
CA LEU A 1121 14.15 -44.21 16.82
C LEU A 1121 13.51 -43.00 17.53
N GLY A 1122 13.60 -42.94 18.86
CA GLY A 1122 13.16 -41.78 19.65
C GLY A 1122 13.94 -40.50 19.32
N LYS A 1123 15.27 -40.58 19.13
CA LYS A 1123 16.11 -39.44 18.73
C LYS A 1123 15.78 -38.92 17.33
N ILE A 1124 15.53 -39.81 16.36
CA ILE A 1124 15.08 -39.42 15.01
C ILE A 1124 13.69 -38.77 15.07
N ALA A 1125 12.76 -39.31 15.87
CA ALA A 1125 11.43 -38.74 16.02
C ALA A 1125 11.45 -37.29 16.54
N LYS A 1126 12.42 -36.93 17.40
CA LYS A 1126 12.65 -35.54 17.84
C LYS A 1126 13.20 -34.62 16.75
N SER A 1127 13.88 -35.19 15.75
CA SER A 1127 14.68 -34.46 14.77
C SER A 1127 13.97 -34.28 13.42
N VAL A 1128 12.93 -35.08 13.13
CA VAL A 1128 12.11 -34.89 11.93
C VAL A 1128 11.07 -33.80 12.12
N ARG A 1129 10.71 -33.15 11.01
CA ARG A 1129 9.62 -32.18 10.98
C ARG A 1129 8.29 -32.89 11.23
N THR A 1130 7.58 -32.45 12.27
CA THR A 1130 6.30 -33.06 12.68
C THR A 1130 5.13 -32.64 11.79
N TYR A 1131 5.09 -31.37 11.38
CA TYR A 1131 3.94 -30.78 10.68
C TYR A 1131 4.33 -30.31 9.28
N SER A 1132 3.54 -30.65 8.26
CA SER A 1132 3.75 -30.29 6.85
C SER A 1132 2.51 -29.58 6.26
N THR A 1133 2.69 -28.85 5.16
CA THR A 1133 1.61 -28.13 4.47
C THR A 1133 0.86 -29.06 3.52
N ALA A 1134 -0.48 -29.02 3.54
CA ALA A 1134 -1.32 -29.89 2.71
C ALA A 1134 -1.46 -29.44 1.23
N GLU A 1135 -1.12 -28.19 0.91
CA GLU A 1135 -1.21 -27.62 -0.45
C GLU A 1135 0.18 -27.30 -0.99
N ALA A 1136 0.48 -27.78 -2.21
CA ALA A 1136 1.65 -27.35 -2.98
C ALA A 1136 1.21 -26.18 -3.88
N GLY A 1137 1.57 -24.94 -3.53
CA GLY A 1137 1.18 -23.76 -4.30
C GLY A 1137 2.07 -22.53 -4.06
N GLU A 1138 2.38 -21.83 -5.15
CA GLU A 1138 3.18 -20.61 -5.23
C GLU A 1138 2.48 -19.42 -4.56
N GLY A 1139 2.83 -19.13 -3.32
CA GLY A 1139 2.44 -17.92 -2.59
C GLY A 1139 3.28 -17.77 -1.31
N PRO A 1140 3.41 -16.57 -0.72
CA PRO A 1140 4.23 -16.37 0.47
C PRO A 1140 3.69 -17.22 1.62
N SER A 1141 4.50 -18.17 2.07
CA SER A 1141 4.23 -19.27 3.02
C SER A 1141 3.95 -18.83 4.46
N SER A 1142 3.61 -17.56 4.71
CA SER A 1142 3.55 -17.00 6.07
C SER A 1142 2.41 -17.56 6.93
N ASN A 1143 1.37 -18.16 6.34
CA ASN A 1143 0.30 -18.84 7.09
C ASN A 1143 -0.49 -19.85 6.21
N PRO A 1144 -0.07 -21.11 6.09
CA PRO A 1144 -0.80 -22.11 5.31
C PRO A 1144 -2.17 -22.36 5.93
N LYS A 1145 -3.21 -22.44 5.08
CA LYS A 1145 -4.61 -22.64 5.52
C LYS A 1145 -4.83 -24.01 6.17
N ARG A 1146 -4.02 -25.01 5.80
CA ARG A 1146 -4.14 -26.39 6.30
C ARG A 1146 -2.77 -27.04 6.51
N VAL A 1147 -2.63 -27.68 7.67
CA VAL A 1147 -1.43 -28.39 8.12
C VAL A 1147 -1.80 -29.84 8.41
N VAL A 1148 -0.89 -30.78 8.15
CA VAL A 1148 -1.04 -32.21 8.44
C VAL A 1148 0.21 -32.75 9.15
N LEU A 1149 0.11 -33.92 9.79
CA LEU A 1149 1.27 -34.63 10.32
C LEU A 1149 2.11 -35.17 9.15
N SER A 1150 3.44 -35.11 9.26
CA SER A 1150 4.32 -35.62 8.22
C SER A 1150 4.28 -37.15 8.14
N ASP A 1151 4.49 -37.69 6.94
CA ASP A 1151 4.55 -39.15 6.75
C ASP A 1151 5.70 -39.77 7.58
N HIS A 1152 6.83 -39.06 7.71
CA HIS A 1152 7.97 -39.49 8.53
C HIS A 1152 7.61 -39.68 10.00
N ILE A 1153 6.94 -38.71 10.64
CA ILE A 1153 6.61 -38.82 12.07
C ILE A 1153 5.57 -39.91 12.32
N MET A 1154 4.64 -40.11 11.39
CA MET A 1154 3.63 -41.18 11.46
C MET A 1154 4.25 -42.56 11.29
N ALA A 1155 5.21 -42.73 10.37
CA ALA A 1155 5.93 -43.99 10.20
C ALA A 1155 6.74 -44.34 11.46
N LEU A 1156 7.44 -43.36 12.05
CA LEU A 1156 8.21 -43.56 13.28
C LEU A 1156 7.31 -43.93 14.47
N LEU A 1157 6.15 -43.26 14.63
CA LEU A 1157 5.17 -43.57 15.67
C LEU A 1157 4.65 -45.03 15.59
N ASN A 1158 4.55 -45.59 14.38
CA ASN A 1158 4.10 -46.97 14.18
C ASN A 1158 5.15 -48.02 14.57
N VAL A 1159 6.44 -47.67 14.49
CA VAL A 1159 7.56 -48.59 14.70
C VAL A 1159 8.14 -48.53 16.12
N VAL A 1160 8.01 -47.39 16.80
CA VAL A 1160 8.52 -47.19 18.18
C VAL A 1160 7.68 -47.97 19.20
N GLU A 1161 8.35 -48.56 20.19
CA GLU A 1161 7.74 -49.24 21.34
C GLU A 1161 7.16 -48.23 22.36
N ASP A 1162 7.93 -47.21 22.74
CA ASP A 1162 7.47 -46.08 23.57
C ASP A 1162 6.71 -45.04 22.74
N LYS A 1163 5.48 -45.40 22.37
CA LYS A 1163 4.58 -44.51 21.61
C LYS A 1163 4.24 -43.24 22.40
N SER A 1164 4.30 -43.29 23.73
CA SER A 1164 4.00 -42.14 24.58
C SER A 1164 4.99 -41.01 24.36
N SER A 1165 6.30 -41.31 24.32
CA SER A 1165 7.34 -40.31 24.09
C SER A 1165 7.22 -39.63 22.73
N VAL A 1166 6.86 -40.37 21.67
CA VAL A 1166 6.64 -39.80 20.33
C VAL A 1166 5.40 -38.92 20.30
N VAL A 1167 4.28 -39.34 20.90
CA VAL A 1167 3.08 -38.50 21.02
C VAL A 1167 3.37 -37.20 21.78
N ASP A 1168 4.22 -37.25 22.80
CA ASP A 1168 4.66 -36.07 23.56
C ASP A 1168 5.51 -35.11 22.71
N ILE A 1169 6.39 -35.63 21.85
CA ILE A 1169 7.15 -34.82 20.89
C ILE A 1169 6.21 -34.13 19.90
N ILE A 1170 5.24 -34.87 19.34
CA ILE A 1170 4.26 -34.31 18.40
C ILE A 1170 3.46 -33.18 19.08
N ALA A 1171 3.04 -33.40 20.34
CA ALA A 1171 2.31 -32.42 21.13
C ALA A 1171 3.16 -31.18 21.43
N ALA A 1172 4.43 -31.34 21.82
CA ALA A 1172 5.34 -30.22 22.09
C ALA A 1172 5.57 -29.36 20.84
N ASN A 1173 5.73 -29.98 19.67
CA ASN A 1173 5.96 -29.30 18.39
C ASN A 1173 4.71 -28.57 17.85
N THR A 1174 3.57 -28.68 18.53
CA THR A 1174 2.40 -27.82 18.26
C THR A 1174 2.78 -26.34 18.47
N TRP A 1175 3.63 -26.03 19.44
CA TRP A 1175 4.17 -24.68 19.64
C TRP A 1175 5.29 -24.35 18.64
N PRO A 1176 5.16 -23.27 17.85
CA PRO A 1176 6.24 -22.81 16.97
C PRO A 1176 7.37 -22.13 17.78
N SER A 1177 8.59 -22.18 17.22
CA SER A 1177 9.79 -21.52 17.75
C SER A 1177 9.84 -20.01 17.48
N GLY A 1178 9.05 -19.52 16.51
CA GLY A 1178 8.86 -18.11 16.14
C GLY A 1178 7.66 -17.97 15.20
N TRP A 1179 6.95 -16.84 15.25
CA TRP A 1179 5.73 -16.61 14.48
C TRP A 1179 5.50 -15.13 14.15
N SER A 1180 4.67 -14.88 13.15
CA SER A 1180 4.06 -13.58 12.84
C SER A 1180 2.54 -13.73 12.81
N GLY A 1181 1.80 -12.73 13.30
CA GLY A 1181 0.35 -12.82 13.49
C GLY A 1181 -0.06 -13.53 14.79
N SER A 1182 -1.24 -14.16 14.81
CA SER A 1182 -1.78 -14.83 16.01
C SER A 1182 -1.13 -16.21 16.23
N LEU A 1183 -0.50 -16.38 17.39
CA LEU A 1183 0.01 -17.66 17.87
C LEU A 1183 -1.15 -18.64 18.12
N ALA A 1184 -2.27 -18.16 18.64
CA ALA A 1184 -3.43 -18.99 18.90
C ALA A 1184 -4.00 -19.63 17.62
N ASP A 1185 -4.03 -18.92 16.50
CA ASP A 1185 -4.44 -19.49 15.20
C ASP A 1185 -3.47 -20.59 14.71
N ILE A 1186 -2.16 -20.40 14.92
CA ILE A 1186 -1.16 -21.40 14.56
C ILE A 1186 -1.32 -22.67 15.41
N LEU A 1187 -1.53 -22.50 16.72
CA LEU A 1187 -1.77 -23.61 17.65
C LEU A 1187 -3.07 -24.36 17.30
N GLU A 1188 -4.14 -23.65 16.93
CA GLU A 1188 -5.42 -24.25 16.55
C GLU A 1188 -5.29 -25.13 15.31
N ARG A 1189 -4.64 -24.64 14.24
CA ARG A 1189 -4.40 -25.43 13.02
C ARG A 1189 -3.52 -26.66 13.26
N ARG A 1190 -2.48 -26.54 14.11
CA ARG A 1190 -1.64 -27.69 14.47
C ARG A 1190 -2.36 -28.66 15.41
N ALA A 1191 -3.27 -28.18 16.26
CA ALA A 1191 -4.13 -29.04 17.08
C ALA A 1191 -5.11 -29.85 16.22
N GLU A 1192 -5.66 -29.27 15.16
CA GLU A 1192 -6.48 -30.00 14.17
C GLU A 1192 -5.67 -31.12 13.50
N ALA A 1193 -4.42 -30.84 13.10
CA ALA A 1193 -3.53 -31.86 12.56
C ALA A 1193 -3.19 -32.95 13.60
N PHE A 1194 -2.93 -32.56 14.85
CA PHE A 1194 -2.69 -33.47 15.96
C PHE A 1194 -3.88 -34.39 16.25
N ALA A 1195 -5.11 -33.91 16.05
CA ALA A 1195 -6.34 -34.66 16.27
C ALA A 1195 -6.44 -35.93 15.40
N ALA A 1196 -5.70 -36.01 14.28
CA ALA A 1196 -5.61 -37.22 13.46
C ALA A 1196 -5.11 -38.44 14.26
N LEU A 1197 -4.33 -38.24 15.34
CA LEU A 1197 -3.88 -39.32 16.22
C LEU A 1197 -5.02 -39.99 17.02
N MET A 1198 -6.21 -39.39 17.10
CA MET A 1198 -7.37 -40.00 17.75
C MET A 1198 -7.97 -41.17 16.95
N GLU A 1199 -7.66 -41.26 15.66
CA GLU A 1199 -8.09 -42.34 14.77
C GLU A 1199 -6.99 -43.40 14.56
N HIS A 1200 -5.90 -43.32 15.33
CA HIS A 1200 -4.78 -44.26 15.23
C HIS A 1200 -5.20 -45.69 15.60
N SER A 1201 -4.55 -46.70 15.02
CA SER A 1201 -4.83 -48.12 15.27
C SER A 1201 -4.47 -48.60 16.68
N SER A 1202 -3.78 -47.78 17.48
CA SER A 1202 -3.28 -48.10 18.82
C SER A 1202 -4.11 -47.37 19.87
N GLU A 1203 -4.75 -48.13 20.76
CA GLU A 1203 -5.63 -47.57 21.80
C GLU A 1203 -4.88 -46.66 22.78
N GLU A 1204 -3.61 -46.96 23.06
CA GLU A 1204 -2.72 -46.14 23.89
C GLU A 1204 -2.48 -44.74 23.29
N VAL A 1205 -2.15 -44.68 21.99
CA VAL A 1205 -1.97 -43.42 21.25
C VAL A 1205 -3.25 -42.59 21.27
N CYS A 1206 -4.41 -43.23 21.06
CA CYS A 1206 -5.69 -42.55 21.07
C CYS A 1206 -6.02 -41.93 22.44
N GLN A 1207 -5.69 -42.59 23.55
CA GLN A 1207 -5.92 -42.07 24.90
C GLN A 1207 -4.95 -40.93 25.25
N LEU A 1208 -3.68 -41.04 24.85
CA LEU A 1208 -2.68 -39.99 25.05
C LEU A 1208 -2.97 -38.76 24.21
N ALA A 1209 -3.35 -38.94 22.93
CA ALA A 1209 -3.77 -37.86 22.05
C ALA A 1209 -4.97 -37.09 22.65
N LYS A 1210 -5.99 -37.80 23.16
CA LYS A 1210 -7.12 -37.16 23.86
C LYS A 1210 -6.67 -36.33 25.08
N THR A 1211 -5.69 -36.82 25.83
CA THR A 1211 -5.19 -36.15 27.03
C THR A 1211 -4.37 -34.90 26.66
N LYS A 1212 -3.46 -35.00 25.68
CA LYS A 1212 -2.59 -33.92 25.23
C LYS A 1212 -3.35 -32.84 24.45
N LEU A 1213 -4.32 -33.25 23.64
CA LEU A 1213 -5.19 -32.32 22.90
C LEU A 1213 -5.95 -31.39 23.87
N ARG A 1214 -6.43 -31.90 25.01
CA ARG A 1214 -7.05 -31.06 26.06
C ARG A 1214 -6.08 -30.00 26.63
N ILE A 1215 -4.80 -30.34 26.80
CA ILE A 1215 -3.77 -29.40 27.28
C ILE A 1215 -3.47 -28.34 26.21
N ILE A 1216 -3.38 -28.75 24.95
CA ILE A 1216 -3.19 -27.86 23.81
C ILE A 1216 -4.40 -26.91 23.68
N GLU A 1217 -5.63 -27.42 23.75
CA GLU A 1217 -6.86 -26.62 23.75
C GLU A 1217 -6.90 -25.62 24.90
N GLN A 1218 -6.47 -26.02 26.11
CA GLN A 1218 -6.36 -25.11 27.24
C GLN A 1218 -5.31 -24.00 26.97
N SER A 1219 -4.21 -24.35 26.33
CA SER A 1219 -3.14 -23.40 25.99
C SER A 1219 -3.53 -22.45 24.86
N ILE A 1220 -4.30 -22.92 23.87
CA ILE A 1220 -4.95 -22.09 22.86
C ILE A 1220 -5.84 -21.06 23.56
N ARG A 1221 -6.66 -21.49 24.52
CA ARG A 1221 -7.51 -20.57 25.29
C ARG A 1221 -6.70 -19.53 26.08
N ILE A 1222 -5.59 -19.91 26.72
CA ILE A 1222 -4.74 -18.99 27.47
C ILE A 1222 -4.05 -17.98 26.55
N ASN A 1223 -3.43 -18.44 25.45
CA ASN A 1223 -2.74 -17.55 24.51
C ASN A 1223 -3.74 -16.65 23.78
N ARG A 1224 -4.91 -17.17 23.40
CA ARG A 1224 -6.00 -16.36 22.87
C ARG A 1224 -6.46 -15.34 23.91
N ALA A 1225 -6.55 -15.70 25.19
CA ALA A 1225 -6.86 -14.74 26.26
C ALA A 1225 -5.75 -13.69 26.46
N GLN A 1226 -4.47 -14.03 26.33
CA GLN A 1226 -3.35 -13.09 26.39
C GLN A 1226 -3.25 -12.17 25.16
N GLU A 1227 -3.49 -12.70 23.97
CA GLU A 1227 -3.60 -11.91 22.73
C GLU A 1227 -4.80 -10.97 22.82
N ILE A 1228 -5.93 -11.45 23.34
CA ILE A 1228 -7.08 -10.62 23.70
C ILE A 1228 -6.68 -9.60 24.76
N GLU A 1229 -5.87 -9.93 25.77
CA GLU A 1229 -5.42 -8.98 26.81
C GLU A 1229 -4.46 -7.93 26.24
N GLN A 1230 -3.52 -8.28 25.36
CA GLN A 1230 -2.61 -7.34 24.71
C GLN A 1230 -3.33 -6.46 23.69
N SER A 1231 -4.20 -7.05 22.88
CA SER A 1231 -5.10 -6.31 21.98
C SER A 1231 -5.99 -5.41 22.81
N SER A 1232 -6.55 -5.91 23.91
CA SER A 1232 -7.30 -5.15 24.89
C SER A 1232 -6.45 -4.03 25.48
N ARG A 1233 -5.19 -4.19 25.90
CA ARG A 1233 -4.35 -3.08 26.41
C ARG A 1233 -4.11 -2.00 25.36
N ARG A 1234 -4.02 -2.37 24.08
CA ARG A 1234 -3.90 -1.42 22.94
C ARG A 1234 -5.24 -0.77 22.59
N GLU A 1235 -6.32 -1.54 22.60
CA GLU A 1235 -7.70 -1.13 22.34
C GLU A 1235 -8.32 -0.40 23.54
N GLN A 1236 -7.72 -0.53 24.73
CA GLN A 1236 -8.18 0.07 25.97
C GLN A 1236 -7.54 1.43 26.24
N ARG A 1237 -6.65 1.96 25.39
CA ARG A 1237 -6.15 3.34 25.52
C ARG A 1237 -6.60 4.20 24.35
N PHE A 1238 -6.56 5.51 24.52
CA PHE A 1238 -6.96 6.46 23.47
C PHE A 1238 -5.75 7.07 22.74
N GLU A 1239 -4.57 7.02 23.37
CA GLU A 1239 -3.31 7.64 22.93
C GLU A 1239 -2.57 6.91 21.80
#